data_AF-A0A2T5BZF4-F1
#
_entry.id   AF-A0A2T5BZF4-F1
#
_cell.length_a   1.000
_cell.length_b   1.000
_cell.length_c   1.000
_cell.angle_alpha   90.00
_cell.angle_beta   90.00
_cell.angle_gamma   90.00
#
_symmetry.space_group_name_H-M   'P 1'
#
loop_
_entity.id
_entity.type
_entity.pdbx_description
1 polymer ?
#
loop_
_entity_poly.entity_id
_entity_poly.type
_entity_poly.pdbx_seq_one_letter_code
_entity_poly.pdbx_strand_id
1 'polypeptide(L)'
;MNIAYPLFPVSVIILLAYAISSLFTRWGIYNSRSHRKVWNVLLLVTFLVSGLLGLLSVVKVNYKLEIPHYDQLMQWHVSLGIGMVIIAFFHLSWHWKYYFSLKKEKPASDQALPLTERSAKVFPHFGILLFLLGLLAVVNQVVFIREFMSVMAGNELILGIVMSAWLLLTGWGAYVGKKGIPKGFSIFRAMAMLAVLSLLPLVLIALLYWLKSQLFPPGTITSVGNAVTGTFLLLYPVCFLSGYLFTLFSSGFSVTGHQNRIGKAYALESLGSLFGGLLFSFILGRFFNSSQVFGITAALVFVVSSWICESKFRRIILMFSAVVAPMAIFLLNPDTRIKQWLYRSQQIIQNRSTRYGNLIVTRQADQLNFYENHSLQMYTGNFMANEEAVHFAMLQHKKPQQVLLLSGGVSGMVQEINKYPVETITYLESNPEVYKYWKDEQGQDFSNVEFVHSDIRTFLARTKSTYDVILMNLPPPSTLGNNRFYTEEFLRIIKQHCLPETVVSISLPSTMNYTEENILHEAASLSKTLSIYFPNQLVLLGEKNYFLASSAELSSRITELVDRAGIENEYVNSYYFDDFLLQQRSQQLETEIRKATPFVEVNRDFHPYMFIKHTQYWLSHFGTNYTLLVAIPFVVFLLVLFKLDTVSLGLYTGGFSAAALEICLMLAYQVFFGSLYLATALFFAVFMGGLALGSLLRRIPVLFPKMKSYALLQILIAVFALLIPLLIALIESVGRQGMLLQLFFFGLVLLLAFGIGYEFFLASLLRESSFAETSGINYSTDLLGSAFGAFLTSILLLPALGLFATCIIIGLLNIFSGARAFYAVRG
;
A
#
# COMPACT_ATOMS: atom_id res chain seq x y z
N MET A 1 10.48 -24.77 21.96
CA MET A 1 10.33 -23.34 21.62
C MET A 1 9.43 -22.68 22.67
N ASN A 2 9.99 -21.91 23.61
CA ASN A 2 9.18 -21.11 24.54
C ASN A 2 8.61 -19.92 23.76
N ILE A 3 7.45 -20.09 23.13
CA ILE A 3 6.70 -18.96 22.58
C ILE A 3 6.21 -18.17 23.79
N ALA A 4 6.86 -17.04 24.08
CA ALA A 4 6.40 -16.14 25.14
C ALA A 4 4.95 -15.74 24.82
N TYR A 5 4.03 -15.98 25.75
CA TYR A 5 2.63 -15.58 25.57
C TYR A 5 2.55 -14.05 25.37
N PRO A 6 1.70 -13.56 24.47
CA PRO A 6 1.68 -12.17 24.05
C PRO A 6 0.99 -11.25 25.09
N LEU A 7 1.37 -11.33 26.37
CA LEU A 7 0.82 -10.52 27.45
C LEU A 7 0.90 -9.02 27.11
N PHE A 8 2.09 -8.53 26.79
CA PHE A 8 2.30 -7.11 26.48
C PHE A 8 1.57 -6.68 25.21
N PRO A 9 1.70 -7.36 24.04
CA PRO A 9 0.97 -6.98 22.84
C PRO A 9 -0.56 -6.91 23.03
N VAL A 10 -1.15 -7.94 23.64
CA VAL A 10 -2.60 -7.99 23.88
C VAL A 10 -3.03 -6.87 24.84
N SER A 11 -2.25 -6.62 25.90
CA SER A 11 -2.57 -5.58 26.88
C SER A 11 -2.55 -4.19 26.26
N VAL A 12 -1.51 -3.86 25.48
CA VAL A 12 -1.36 -2.55 24.83
C VAL A 12 -2.50 -2.31 23.84
N ILE A 13 -2.85 -3.30 23.03
CA ILE A 13 -3.95 -3.19 22.05
C ILE A 13 -5.28 -2.90 22.76
N ILE A 14 -5.60 -3.64 23.83
CA ILE A 14 -6.86 -3.48 24.56
C ILE A 14 -6.94 -2.13 25.27
N LEU A 15 -5.85 -1.73 25.94
CA LEU A 15 -5.77 -0.43 26.62
C LEU A 15 -5.91 0.74 25.64
N LEU A 16 -5.27 0.65 24.47
CA LEU A 16 -5.39 1.67 23.44
C LEU A 16 -6.81 1.72 22.86
N ALA A 17 -7.40 0.57 22.52
CA ALA A 17 -8.77 0.50 22.05
C ALA A 17 -9.76 1.09 23.07
N TYR A 18 -9.52 0.87 24.36
CA TYR A 18 -10.29 1.49 25.44
C TYR A 18 -10.11 3.00 25.49
N ALA A 19 -8.87 3.48 25.45
CA ALA A 19 -8.57 4.91 25.46
C ALA A 19 -9.23 5.65 24.29
N ILE A 20 -9.17 5.08 23.08
CA ILE A 20 -9.75 5.65 21.87
C ILE A 20 -11.29 5.64 21.94
N SER A 21 -11.89 4.51 22.30
CA SER A 21 -13.36 4.43 22.43
C SER A 21 -13.90 5.32 23.56
N SER A 22 -13.13 5.51 24.65
CA SER A 22 -13.44 6.46 25.72
C SER A 22 -13.34 7.91 25.24
N LEU A 23 -12.30 8.24 24.45
CA LEU A 23 -12.14 9.56 23.83
C LEU A 23 -13.33 9.90 22.91
N PHE A 24 -13.74 8.96 22.05
CA PHE A 24 -14.91 9.13 21.17
C PHE A 24 -16.22 9.30 21.96
N THR A 25 -16.34 8.64 23.12
CA THR A 25 -17.49 8.81 24.02
C THR A 25 -17.49 10.20 24.67
N ARG A 26 -16.34 10.70 25.13
CA ARG A 26 -16.19 12.07 25.68
C ARG A 26 -16.55 13.15 24.65
N TRP A 27 -16.33 12.86 23.38
CA TRP A 27 -16.68 13.73 22.27
C TRP A 27 -18.15 13.63 21.81
N GLY A 28 -18.92 12.69 22.37
CA GLY A 28 -20.33 12.50 22.02
C GLY A 28 -20.56 11.80 20.68
N ILE A 29 -19.52 11.17 20.10
CA ILE A 29 -19.65 10.31 18.90
C ILE A 29 -20.44 9.05 19.26
N TYR A 30 -20.10 8.45 20.40
CA TYR A 30 -20.80 7.30 20.97
C TYR A 30 -21.46 7.67 22.30
N ASN A 31 -22.59 7.03 22.58
CA ASN A 31 -23.27 7.18 23.86
C ASN A 31 -22.56 6.33 24.93
N SER A 32 -22.52 6.80 26.18
CA SER A 32 -21.90 6.07 27.30
C SER A 32 -22.47 4.66 27.49
N ARG A 33 -23.78 4.48 27.25
CA ARG A 33 -24.43 3.16 27.28
C ARG A 33 -23.90 2.23 26.17
N SER A 34 -23.71 2.75 24.96
CA SER A 34 -23.16 2.00 23.83
C SER A 34 -21.70 1.61 24.07
N HIS A 35 -20.89 2.52 24.61
CA HIS A 35 -19.50 2.25 24.98
C HIS A 35 -19.41 1.08 25.98
N ARG A 36 -20.16 1.14 27.09
CA ARG A 36 -20.22 0.05 28.08
C ARG A 36 -20.72 -1.25 27.46
N LYS A 37 -21.75 -1.20 26.60
CA LYS A 37 -22.29 -2.37 25.92
C LYS A 37 -21.23 -3.09 25.07
N VAL A 38 -20.43 -2.37 24.29
CA VAL A 38 -19.37 -2.96 23.45
C VAL A 38 -18.35 -3.72 24.31
N TRP A 39 -17.86 -3.10 25.37
CA TRP A 39 -16.89 -3.74 26.27
C TRP A 39 -17.48 -4.89 27.07
N ASN A 40 -18.75 -4.82 27.47
CA ASN A 40 -19.44 -5.96 28.11
C ASN A 40 -19.62 -7.14 27.14
N VAL A 41 -19.90 -6.87 25.86
CA VAL A 41 -19.95 -7.91 24.83
C VAL A 41 -18.56 -8.52 24.63
N LEU A 42 -17.50 -7.69 24.58
CA LEU A 42 -16.12 -8.19 24.49
C LEU A 42 -15.73 -9.03 25.73
N LEU A 43 -16.16 -8.62 26.93
CA LEU A 43 -15.95 -9.40 28.15
C LEU A 43 -16.66 -10.75 28.07
N LEU A 44 -17.90 -10.78 27.58
CA LEU A 44 -18.65 -12.02 27.41
C LEU A 44 -18.00 -12.93 26.36
N VAL A 45 -17.59 -12.39 25.22
CA VAL A 45 -16.94 -13.17 24.15
C VAL A 45 -15.60 -13.73 24.63
N THR A 46 -14.76 -12.91 25.27
CA THR A 46 -13.47 -13.36 25.80
C THR A 46 -13.64 -14.43 26.88
N PHE A 47 -14.61 -14.26 27.78
CA PHE A 47 -14.98 -15.25 28.79
C PHE A 47 -15.46 -16.57 28.16
N LEU A 48 -16.42 -16.52 27.23
CA LEU A 48 -17.00 -17.72 26.62
C LEU A 48 -15.95 -18.50 25.84
N VAL A 49 -15.17 -17.82 24.99
CA VAL A 49 -14.18 -18.50 24.15
C VAL A 49 -13.03 -19.04 25.01
N SER A 50 -12.48 -18.24 25.95
CA SER A 50 -11.43 -18.72 26.84
C SER A 50 -11.93 -19.88 27.71
N GLY A 51 -13.13 -19.77 28.28
CA GLY A 51 -13.75 -20.83 29.09
C GLY A 51 -14.01 -22.13 28.31
N LEU A 52 -14.57 -22.04 27.10
CA LEU A 52 -14.80 -23.19 26.22
C LEU A 52 -13.49 -23.89 25.83
N LEU A 53 -12.45 -23.12 25.49
CA LEU A 53 -11.14 -23.70 25.18
C LEU A 53 -10.47 -24.31 26.42
N GLY A 54 -10.69 -23.73 27.60
CA GLY A 54 -10.26 -24.33 28.87
C GLY A 54 -10.96 -25.67 29.13
N LEU A 55 -12.27 -25.75 28.92
CA LEU A 55 -13.02 -27.02 29.02
C LEU A 55 -12.56 -28.04 27.97
N LEU A 56 -12.32 -27.61 26.73
CA LEU A 56 -11.77 -28.45 25.67
C LEU A 56 -10.42 -29.06 26.08
N SER A 57 -9.60 -28.31 26.81
CA SER A 57 -8.32 -28.77 27.35
C SER A 57 -8.52 -29.89 28.37
N VAL A 58 -9.49 -29.74 29.27
CA VAL A 58 -9.86 -30.78 30.25
C VAL A 58 -10.33 -32.04 29.55
N VAL A 59 -11.19 -31.92 28.54
CA VAL A 59 -11.70 -33.06 27.76
C VAL A 59 -10.55 -33.76 27.02
N LYS A 60 -9.68 -33.00 26.35
CA LYS A 60 -8.51 -33.56 25.66
C LYS A 60 -7.63 -34.38 26.61
N VAL A 61 -7.30 -33.82 27.77
CA VAL A 61 -6.41 -34.45 28.75
C VAL A 61 -7.06 -35.69 29.37
N ASN A 62 -8.33 -35.60 29.77
CA ASN A 62 -9.02 -36.71 30.45
C ASN A 62 -9.35 -37.88 29.52
N TYR A 63 -9.68 -37.61 28.26
CA TYR A 63 -10.09 -38.63 27.29
C TYR A 63 -9.00 -38.97 26.25
N LYS A 64 -7.79 -38.40 26.39
CA LYS A 64 -6.64 -38.61 25.49
C LYS A 64 -6.98 -38.43 24.01
N LEU A 65 -7.79 -37.41 23.69
CA LEU A 65 -8.22 -37.14 22.32
C LEU A 65 -7.13 -36.41 21.53
N GLU A 66 -6.95 -36.78 20.27
CA GLU A 66 -6.13 -36.03 19.32
C GLU A 66 -7.00 -34.98 18.62
N ILE A 67 -6.77 -33.71 18.93
CA ILE A 67 -7.49 -32.59 18.33
C ILE A 67 -6.52 -31.86 17.38
N PRO A 68 -6.81 -31.83 16.07
CA PRO A 68 -6.01 -31.07 15.11
C PRO A 68 -5.92 -29.59 15.53
N HIS A 69 -4.75 -28.98 15.37
CA HIS A 69 -4.51 -27.54 15.66
C HIS A 69 -4.75 -27.11 17.12
N TYR A 70 -4.79 -28.04 18.07
CA TYR A 70 -5.02 -27.72 19.48
C TYR A 70 -4.05 -26.67 20.05
N ASP A 71 -2.78 -26.71 19.65
CA ASP A 71 -1.78 -25.76 20.15
C ASP A 71 -2.10 -24.32 19.72
N GLN A 72 -2.66 -24.12 18.52
CA GLN A 72 -3.14 -22.81 18.09
C GLN A 72 -4.34 -22.37 18.92
N LEU A 73 -5.28 -23.28 19.22
CA LEU A 73 -6.41 -22.98 20.10
C LEU A 73 -5.94 -22.57 21.50
N MET A 74 -4.88 -23.18 22.03
CA MET A 74 -4.31 -22.80 23.33
C MET A 74 -3.66 -21.41 23.32
N GLN A 75 -3.06 -21.00 22.21
CA GLN A 75 -2.56 -19.62 22.06
C GLN A 75 -3.71 -18.61 22.13
N TRP A 76 -4.85 -18.92 21.51
CA TRP A 76 -6.06 -18.11 21.60
C TRP A 76 -6.66 -18.10 23.01
N HIS A 77 -6.72 -19.26 23.69
CA HIS A 77 -7.19 -19.36 25.07
C HIS A 77 -6.45 -18.39 26.00
N VAL A 78 -5.11 -18.38 25.93
CA VAL A 78 -4.28 -17.51 26.77
C VAL A 78 -4.44 -16.03 26.39
N SER A 79 -4.43 -15.71 25.10
CA SER A 79 -4.59 -14.33 24.62
C SER A 79 -5.95 -13.73 25.01
N LEU A 80 -7.02 -14.51 24.88
CA LEU A 80 -8.36 -14.10 25.28
C LEU A 80 -8.52 -14.07 26.80
N GLY A 81 -7.84 -14.94 27.54
CA GLY A 81 -7.77 -14.91 29.00
C GLY A 81 -7.12 -13.63 29.52
N ILE A 82 -5.99 -13.21 28.95
CA ILE A 82 -5.35 -11.92 29.23
C ILE A 82 -6.32 -10.77 28.97
N GLY A 83 -6.97 -10.79 27.81
CA GLY A 83 -7.94 -9.76 27.44
C GLY A 83 -9.13 -9.70 28.40
N MET A 84 -9.66 -10.85 28.80
CA MET A 84 -10.74 -10.97 29.78
C MET A 84 -10.38 -10.29 31.11
N VAL A 85 -9.18 -10.54 31.64
CA VAL A 85 -8.71 -9.95 32.90
C VAL A 85 -8.65 -8.41 32.81
N ILE A 86 -8.10 -7.88 31.72
CA ILE A 86 -7.98 -6.43 31.52
C ILE A 86 -9.36 -5.78 31.36
N ILE A 87 -10.24 -6.39 30.56
CA ILE A 87 -11.60 -5.88 30.37
C ILE A 87 -12.40 -5.96 31.68
N ALA A 88 -12.18 -6.98 32.51
CA ALA A 88 -12.78 -7.09 33.83
C ALA A 88 -12.36 -5.92 34.74
N PHE A 89 -11.12 -5.42 34.66
CA PHE A 89 -10.74 -4.19 35.37
C PHE A 89 -11.52 -2.97 34.91
N PHE A 90 -11.79 -2.81 33.61
CA PHE A 90 -12.67 -1.74 33.12
C PHE A 90 -14.08 -1.86 33.70
N HIS A 91 -14.65 -3.06 33.67
CA HIS A 91 -15.96 -3.32 34.23
C HIS A 91 -16.01 -3.03 35.75
N LEU A 92 -15.00 -3.51 36.49
CA LEU A 92 -14.86 -3.24 37.92
C LEU A 92 -14.76 -1.74 38.20
N SER A 93 -14.01 -0.98 37.40
CA SER A 93 -13.88 0.48 37.56
C SER A 93 -15.22 1.21 37.42
N TRP A 94 -16.11 0.76 36.53
CA TRP A 94 -17.43 1.35 36.35
C TRP A 94 -18.40 1.03 37.49
N HIS A 95 -18.20 -0.12 38.12
CA HIS A 95 -19.03 -0.65 39.21
C HIS A 95 -18.34 -0.57 40.58
N TRP A 96 -17.25 0.20 40.71
CA TRP A 96 -16.44 0.25 41.93
C TRP A 96 -17.27 0.52 43.18
N LYS A 97 -18.19 1.49 43.10
CA LYS A 97 -19.12 1.83 44.19
C LYS A 97 -20.11 0.71 44.54
N TYR A 98 -20.52 -0.08 43.56
CA TYR A 98 -21.43 -1.22 43.77
C TYR A 98 -20.74 -2.34 44.56
N TYR A 99 -19.47 -2.62 44.27
CA TYR A 99 -18.73 -3.71 44.92
C TYR A 99 -18.09 -3.32 46.25
N PHE A 100 -17.70 -2.05 46.44
CA PHE A 100 -16.89 -1.64 47.60
C PHE A 100 -17.54 -0.58 48.51
N SER A 101 -18.81 -0.20 48.30
CA SER A 101 -19.52 0.68 49.24
C SER A 101 -20.55 -0.08 50.08
N LEU A 102 -20.47 0.08 51.41
CA LEU A 102 -21.39 -0.48 52.41
C LEU A 102 -22.65 0.40 52.63
N LYS A 103 -22.89 1.40 51.78
CA LYS A 103 -24.08 2.27 51.89
C LYS A 103 -25.06 2.01 50.76
N LYS A 104 -26.29 1.65 51.14
CA LYS A 104 -27.47 1.63 50.28
C LYS A 104 -27.78 3.06 49.84
N GLU A 105 -27.31 3.47 48.67
CA GLU A 105 -27.83 4.67 48.01
C GLU A 105 -29.15 4.32 47.30
N LYS A 106 -30.18 5.15 47.54
CA LYS A 106 -31.41 5.15 46.74
C LYS A 106 -31.07 5.55 45.30
N PRO A 107 -31.70 4.94 44.28
CA PRO A 107 -31.50 5.34 42.90
C PRO A 107 -32.00 6.79 42.74
N ALA A 108 -31.12 7.68 42.29
CA ALA A 108 -31.54 9.00 41.84
C ALA A 108 -32.45 8.81 40.63
N SER A 109 -33.69 9.28 40.72
CA SER A 109 -34.57 9.38 39.57
C SER A 109 -34.00 10.42 38.62
N ASP A 110 -33.57 9.99 37.44
CA ASP A 110 -33.32 10.85 36.28
C ASP A 110 -34.65 11.51 35.88
N GLN A 111 -35.05 12.57 36.59
CA GLN A 111 -36.01 13.53 36.06
C GLN A 111 -35.28 14.34 34.98
N ALA A 112 -35.46 13.90 33.74
CA ALA A 112 -35.18 14.72 32.58
C ALA A 112 -36.08 15.96 32.64
N LEU A 113 -35.51 17.10 33.01
CA LEU A 113 -36.11 18.41 32.78
C LEU A 113 -36.45 18.54 31.28
N PRO A 114 -37.62 19.10 30.92
CA PRO A 114 -37.94 19.36 29.52
C PRO A 114 -36.94 20.39 28.99
N LEU A 115 -36.06 19.93 28.11
CA LEU A 115 -35.04 20.76 27.48
C LEU A 115 -35.70 21.69 26.47
N THR A 116 -35.90 22.94 26.88
CA THR A 116 -36.23 24.06 26.01
C THR A 116 -35.15 24.26 24.95
N GLU A 117 -35.57 24.32 23.68
CA GLU A 117 -34.75 24.69 22.53
C GLU A 117 -34.12 26.08 22.74
N ARG A 118 -32.83 26.13 23.10
CA ARG A 118 -32.06 27.37 22.98
C ARG A 118 -30.63 27.14 22.53
N SER A 119 -30.36 27.74 21.37
CA SER A 119 -29.09 28.28 20.87
C SER A 119 -27.96 27.28 20.56
N ALA A 120 -28.03 26.67 19.37
CA ALA A 120 -26.82 26.45 18.60
C ALA A 120 -26.38 27.81 18.03
N LYS A 121 -25.41 28.48 18.68
CA LYS A 121 -24.66 29.55 18.01
C LYS A 121 -23.96 28.93 16.82
N VAL A 122 -24.44 29.28 15.64
CA VAL A 122 -23.97 28.83 14.34
C VAL A 122 -22.57 29.41 14.08
N PHE A 123 -21.58 28.56 13.83
CA PHE A 123 -20.18 28.95 13.67
C PHE A 123 -19.83 29.22 12.19
N PRO A 124 -19.21 30.36 11.83
CA PRO A 124 -18.98 30.72 10.42
C PRO A 124 -17.79 30.02 9.73
N HIS A 125 -16.90 29.35 10.47
CA HIS A 125 -15.59 28.90 9.95
C HIS A 125 -15.53 27.45 9.42
N PHE A 126 -16.65 26.78 9.20
CA PHE A 126 -16.66 25.37 8.74
C PHE A 126 -15.91 25.14 7.41
N GLY A 127 -15.87 26.13 6.51
CA GLY A 127 -15.13 26.01 5.25
C GLY A 127 -13.61 25.84 5.45
N ILE A 128 -13.01 26.57 6.41
CA ILE A 128 -11.59 26.46 6.75
C ILE A 128 -11.31 25.10 7.41
N LEU A 129 -12.23 24.62 8.26
CA LEU A 129 -12.09 23.32 8.92
C LEU A 129 -12.18 22.16 7.91
N LEU A 130 -13.03 22.26 6.90
CA LEU A 130 -13.12 21.29 5.80
C LEU A 130 -11.82 21.25 4.99
N PHE A 131 -11.30 22.42 4.62
CA PHE A 131 -10.02 22.52 3.92
C PHE A 131 -8.87 21.92 4.75
N LEU A 132 -8.80 22.25 6.04
CA LEU A 132 -7.79 21.69 6.94
C LEU A 132 -7.96 20.17 7.11
N LEU A 133 -9.19 19.68 7.20
CA LEU A 133 -9.48 18.25 7.29
C LEU A 133 -8.93 17.49 6.09
N GLY A 134 -9.19 17.95 4.86
CA GLY A 134 -8.68 17.30 3.65
C GLY A 134 -7.15 17.30 3.58
N LEU A 135 -6.53 18.43 3.93
CA LEU A 135 -5.06 18.53 4.01
C LEU A 135 -4.47 17.50 4.97
N LEU A 136 -5.07 17.34 6.16
CA LEU A 136 -4.62 16.33 7.13
C LEU A 136 -4.90 14.90 6.64
N ALA A 137 -6.07 14.65 6.06
CA ALA A 137 -6.49 13.34 5.61
C ALA A 137 -5.54 12.78 4.54
N VAL A 138 -5.22 13.56 3.50
CA VAL A 138 -4.32 13.11 2.42
C VAL A 138 -2.87 12.92 2.92
N VAL A 139 -2.38 13.80 3.80
CA VAL A 139 -1.02 13.68 4.35
C VAL A 139 -0.94 12.42 5.21
N ASN A 140 -1.92 12.19 6.07
CA ASN A 140 -2.00 10.97 6.86
C ASN A 140 -2.09 9.74 5.95
N GLN A 141 -2.92 9.77 4.90
CA GLN A 141 -3.11 8.64 3.98
C GLN A 141 -1.79 8.25 3.31
N VAL A 142 -1.07 9.22 2.74
CA VAL A 142 0.20 8.95 2.05
C VAL A 142 1.27 8.45 3.01
N VAL A 143 1.38 9.03 4.21
CA VAL A 143 2.34 8.56 5.22
C VAL A 143 1.99 7.14 5.66
N PHE A 144 0.72 6.85 5.99
CA PHE A 144 0.33 5.49 6.38
C PHE A 144 0.58 4.47 5.27
N ILE A 145 0.24 4.78 4.01
CA ILE A 145 0.56 3.89 2.88
C ILE A 145 2.05 3.58 2.87
N ARG A 146 2.91 4.59 2.98
CA ARG A 146 4.38 4.40 2.99
C ARG A 146 4.86 3.54 4.16
N GLU A 147 4.36 3.80 5.37
CA GLU A 147 4.77 3.06 6.56
C GLU A 147 4.27 1.61 6.55
N PHE A 148 3.03 1.35 6.11
CA PHE A 148 2.52 -0.01 5.96
C PHE A 148 3.26 -0.80 4.87
N MET A 149 3.50 -0.17 3.72
CA MET A 149 4.28 -0.77 2.64
C MET A 149 5.69 -1.12 3.09
N SER A 150 6.32 -0.24 3.87
CA SER A 150 7.61 -0.51 4.49
C SER A 150 7.50 -1.71 5.46
N VAL A 151 6.63 -1.66 6.46
CA VAL A 151 6.62 -2.65 7.56
C VAL A 151 6.18 -4.06 7.11
N MET A 152 5.31 -4.14 6.11
CA MET A 152 4.75 -5.40 5.63
C MET A 152 5.49 -5.97 4.41
N ALA A 153 6.61 -5.36 3.99
CA ALA A 153 7.31 -5.69 2.74
C ALA A 153 6.32 -5.73 1.55
N GLY A 154 5.48 -4.70 1.47
CA GLY A 154 4.26 -4.73 0.69
C GLY A 154 4.51 -4.70 -0.81
N ASN A 155 3.58 -5.31 -1.52
CA ASN A 155 3.35 -5.17 -2.95
C ASN A 155 1.99 -4.49 -3.19
N GLU A 156 1.52 -4.49 -4.43
CA GLU A 156 0.25 -3.87 -4.82
C GLU A 156 -0.97 -4.48 -4.10
N LEU A 157 -0.89 -5.74 -3.66
CA LEU A 157 -1.90 -6.38 -2.81
C LEU A 157 -1.99 -5.69 -1.44
N ILE A 158 -0.86 -5.42 -0.78
CA ILE A 158 -0.84 -4.69 0.50
C ILE A 158 -1.34 -3.26 0.31
N LEU A 159 -0.94 -2.58 -0.77
CA LEU A 159 -1.46 -1.25 -1.11
C LEU A 159 -2.99 -1.27 -1.23
N GLY A 160 -3.56 -2.24 -1.97
CA GLY A 160 -4.99 -2.42 -2.12
C GLY A 160 -5.72 -2.67 -0.79
N ILE A 161 -5.13 -3.46 0.12
CA ILE A 161 -5.66 -3.68 1.47
C ILE A 161 -5.66 -2.39 2.29
N VAL A 162 -4.56 -1.64 2.29
CA VAL A 162 -4.42 -0.38 3.03
C VAL A 162 -5.40 0.67 2.53
N MET A 163 -5.51 0.84 1.20
CA MET A 163 -6.46 1.77 0.59
C MET A 163 -7.91 1.36 0.87
N SER A 164 -8.25 0.08 0.74
CA SER A 164 -9.60 -0.41 1.01
C SER A 164 -10.00 -0.19 2.47
N ALA A 165 -9.12 -0.55 3.42
CA ALA A 165 -9.35 -0.31 4.83
C ALA A 165 -9.51 1.18 5.15
N TRP A 166 -8.64 2.04 4.58
CA TRP A 166 -8.73 3.49 4.73
C TRP A 166 -10.10 4.02 4.32
N LEU A 167 -10.56 3.64 3.13
CA LEU A 167 -11.81 4.10 2.53
C LEU A 167 -13.02 3.53 3.28
N LEU A 168 -13.04 2.24 3.64
CA LEU A 168 -14.13 1.61 4.41
C LEU A 168 -14.31 2.25 5.78
N LEU A 169 -13.21 2.46 6.51
CA LEU A 169 -13.26 3.02 7.87
C LEU A 169 -13.65 4.49 7.85
N THR A 170 -13.19 5.25 6.84
CA THR A 170 -13.63 6.64 6.61
C THR A 170 -15.11 6.68 6.25
N GLY A 171 -15.57 5.80 5.36
CA GLY A 171 -16.98 5.67 5.00
C GLY A 171 -17.86 5.30 6.20
N TRP A 172 -17.38 4.42 7.08
CA TRP A 172 -18.07 4.09 8.33
C TRP A 172 -18.17 5.31 9.26
N GLY A 173 -17.08 6.07 9.42
CA GLY A 173 -17.09 7.35 10.16
C GLY A 173 -18.15 8.31 9.64
N ALA A 174 -18.20 8.50 8.33
CA ALA A 174 -19.17 9.36 7.64
C ALA A 174 -20.61 8.89 7.84
N TYR A 175 -20.85 7.58 7.73
CA TYR A 175 -22.16 6.98 7.98
C TYR A 175 -22.63 7.19 9.43
N VAL A 176 -21.74 7.10 10.41
CA VAL A 176 -22.09 7.41 11.81
C VAL A 176 -22.37 8.90 12.00
N GLY A 177 -21.65 9.77 11.29
CA GLY A 177 -21.85 11.22 11.25
C GLY A 177 -23.23 11.65 10.74
N LYS A 178 -23.96 10.76 10.03
CA LYS A 178 -25.31 11.04 9.51
C LYS A 178 -26.34 11.45 10.58
N LYS A 179 -26.06 11.14 11.85
CA LYS A 179 -26.88 11.51 13.02
C LYS A 179 -26.90 13.02 13.31
N GLY A 180 -26.05 13.80 12.63
CA GLY A 180 -26.00 15.25 12.78
C GLY A 180 -25.07 15.72 13.91
N ILE A 181 -25.10 17.03 14.16
CA ILE A 181 -24.20 17.70 15.10
C ILE A 181 -24.60 17.34 16.54
N PRO A 182 -23.68 16.77 17.36
CA PRO A 182 -24.02 16.38 18.73
C PRO A 182 -24.31 17.60 19.61
N LYS A 183 -25.18 17.42 20.62
CA LYS A 183 -25.54 18.48 21.57
C LYS A 183 -24.29 18.97 22.33
N GLY A 184 -24.12 20.29 22.40
CA GLY A 184 -22.96 20.92 23.04
C GLY A 184 -21.66 20.83 22.23
N PHE A 185 -21.72 20.49 20.94
CA PHE A 185 -20.58 20.61 20.04
C PHE A 185 -20.07 22.05 20.02
N SER A 186 -18.76 22.22 20.09
CA SER A 186 -18.10 23.52 20.10
C SER A 186 -16.90 23.53 19.18
N ILE A 187 -16.51 24.71 18.72
CA ILE A 187 -15.32 24.89 17.89
C ILE A 187 -14.06 24.33 18.56
N PHE A 188 -13.96 24.42 19.89
CA PHE A 188 -12.84 23.84 20.63
C PHE A 188 -12.80 22.31 20.52
N ARG A 189 -13.95 21.63 20.54
CA ARG A 189 -13.99 20.18 20.30
C ARG A 189 -13.58 19.84 18.86
N ALA A 190 -14.03 20.62 17.87
CA ALA A 190 -13.61 20.46 16.47
C ALA A 190 -12.08 20.56 16.33
N MET A 191 -11.48 21.60 16.91
CA MET A 191 -10.04 21.83 16.90
C MET A 191 -9.27 20.72 17.63
N ALA A 192 -9.78 20.26 18.78
CA ALA A 192 -9.17 19.13 19.51
C ALA A 192 -9.21 17.82 18.70
N MET A 193 -10.31 17.56 17.99
CA MET A 193 -10.42 16.38 17.11
C MET A 193 -9.42 16.47 15.94
N LEU A 194 -9.25 17.64 15.31
CA LEU A 194 -8.26 17.84 14.26
C LEU A 194 -6.81 17.71 14.78
N ALA A 195 -6.54 18.20 16.00
CA ALA A 195 -5.23 18.04 16.62
C ALA A 195 -4.92 16.56 16.91
N VAL A 196 -5.92 15.78 17.36
CA VAL A 196 -5.78 14.32 17.51
C VAL A 196 -5.59 13.65 16.15
N LEU A 197 -6.31 14.08 15.11
CA LEU A 197 -6.13 13.55 13.75
C LEU A 197 -4.70 13.74 13.22
N SER A 198 -4.00 14.80 13.66
CA SER A 198 -2.62 15.07 13.28
C SER A 198 -1.58 14.34 14.15
N LEU A 199 -1.79 14.24 15.46
CA LEU A 199 -0.80 13.67 16.39
C LEU A 199 -0.96 12.17 16.69
N LEU A 200 -2.19 11.63 16.65
CA LEU A 200 -2.45 10.21 16.88
C LEU A 200 -1.73 9.28 15.89
N PRO A 201 -1.59 9.62 14.58
CA PRO A 201 -0.81 8.82 13.65
C PRO A 201 0.61 8.50 14.11
N LEU A 202 1.30 9.41 14.81
CA LEU A 202 2.63 9.17 15.37
C LEU A 202 2.64 7.97 16.33
N VAL A 203 1.64 7.88 17.20
CA VAL A 203 1.48 6.78 18.16
C VAL A 203 1.13 5.48 17.44
N LEU A 204 0.27 5.54 16.41
CA LEU A 204 -0.16 4.38 15.65
C LEU A 204 0.97 3.80 14.78
N ILE A 205 1.83 4.65 14.23
CA ILE A 205 3.04 4.20 13.52
C ILE A 205 4.05 3.60 14.50
N ALA A 206 4.29 4.23 15.65
CA ALA A 206 5.11 3.60 16.69
C ALA A 206 4.56 2.21 17.07
N LEU A 207 3.24 2.09 17.23
CA LEU A 207 2.59 0.83 17.52
C LEU A 207 2.73 -0.18 16.38
N LEU A 208 2.66 0.24 15.11
CA LEU A 208 2.87 -0.63 13.94
C LEU A 208 4.25 -1.30 14.00
N TYR A 209 5.31 -0.51 14.16
CA TYR A 209 6.69 -1.02 14.24
C TYR A 209 6.92 -1.88 15.49
N TRP A 210 6.37 -1.44 16.63
CA TRP A 210 6.48 -2.20 17.87
C TRP A 210 5.77 -3.56 17.75
N LEU A 211 4.53 -3.60 17.26
CA LEU A 211 3.79 -4.85 17.04
C LEU A 211 4.52 -5.76 16.06
N LYS A 212 5.07 -5.24 14.95
CA LYS A 212 5.89 -6.06 14.03
C LYS A 212 7.09 -6.67 14.77
N SER A 213 7.81 -5.87 15.57
CA SER A 213 9.00 -6.35 16.31
C SER A 213 8.71 -7.37 17.41
N GLN A 214 7.51 -7.34 18.01
CA GLN A 214 7.14 -8.21 19.12
C GLN A 214 6.45 -9.49 18.66
N LEU A 215 5.59 -9.39 17.64
CA LEU A 215 4.76 -10.51 17.17
C LEU A 215 5.47 -11.35 16.11
N PHE A 216 6.48 -10.80 15.42
CA PHE A 216 7.11 -11.44 14.28
C PHE A 216 8.64 -11.48 14.46
N PRO A 217 9.28 -12.66 14.41
CA PRO A 217 10.73 -12.76 14.40
C PRO A 217 11.35 -11.98 13.21
N PRO A 218 12.58 -11.44 13.35
CA PRO A 218 13.30 -10.85 12.21
C PRO A 218 13.38 -11.82 11.03
N GLY A 219 13.26 -11.30 9.81
CA GLY A 219 13.25 -12.12 8.59
C GLY A 219 11.91 -12.80 8.26
N THR A 220 10.87 -12.66 9.10
CA THR A 220 9.55 -13.22 8.77
C THR A 220 8.69 -12.27 7.95
N ILE A 221 8.07 -12.85 6.92
CA ILE A 221 7.09 -12.20 6.06
C ILE A 221 5.72 -12.20 6.76
N THR A 222 4.97 -11.10 6.63
CA THR A 222 3.66 -10.97 7.26
C THR A 222 2.56 -11.60 6.40
N SER A 223 1.71 -12.44 6.99
CA SER A 223 0.57 -13.04 6.29
C SER A 223 -0.50 -12.01 5.93
N VAL A 224 -1.31 -12.29 4.89
CA VAL A 224 -2.45 -11.44 4.50
C VAL A 224 -3.42 -11.22 5.65
N GLY A 225 -3.78 -12.28 6.39
CA GLY A 225 -4.72 -12.16 7.51
C GLY A 225 -4.24 -11.19 8.59
N ASN A 226 -2.94 -11.23 8.90
CA ASN A 226 -2.31 -10.30 9.83
C ASN A 226 -2.21 -8.89 9.26
N ALA A 227 -1.91 -8.75 7.96
CA ALA A 227 -1.88 -7.46 7.27
C ALA A 227 -3.26 -6.79 7.27
N VAL A 228 -4.33 -7.53 6.91
CA VAL A 228 -5.72 -7.05 6.96
C VAL A 228 -6.07 -6.65 8.39
N THR A 229 -5.88 -7.53 9.37
CA THR A 229 -6.26 -7.25 10.77
C THR A 229 -5.50 -6.06 11.34
N GLY A 230 -4.18 -6.01 11.15
CA GLY A 230 -3.33 -4.91 11.61
C GLY A 230 -3.71 -3.58 10.97
N THR A 231 -3.97 -3.58 9.65
CA THR A 231 -4.40 -2.39 8.91
C THR A 231 -5.74 -1.86 9.42
N PHE A 232 -6.76 -2.70 9.53
CA PHE A 232 -8.08 -2.27 10.01
C PHE A 232 -8.02 -1.74 11.45
N LEU A 233 -7.26 -2.41 12.32
CA LEU A 233 -7.13 -2.03 13.72
C LEU A 233 -6.41 -0.69 13.88
N LEU A 234 -5.28 -0.50 13.19
CA LEU A 234 -4.44 0.68 13.35
C LEU A 234 -5.00 1.90 12.60
N LEU A 235 -5.66 1.71 11.46
CA LEU A 235 -6.26 2.82 10.71
C LEU A 235 -7.61 3.29 11.28
N TYR A 236 -8.35 2.41 11.98
CA TYR A 236 -9.69 2.72 12.51
C TYR A 236 -9.78 4.10 13.19
N PRO A 237 -8.91 4.46 14.16
CA PRO A 237 -9.07 5.70 14.91
C PRO A 237 -8.96 6.96 14.04
N VAL A 238 -8.08 6.95 13.05
CA VAL A 238 -7.78 8.10 12.19
C VAL A 238 -8.82 8.19 11.07
N CYS A 239 -9.06 7.09 10.37
CA CYS A 239 -10.00 7.04 9.25
C CYS A 239 -11.44 7.28 9.72
N PHE A 240 -11.89 6.59 10.78
CA PHE A 240 -13.22 6.79 11.33
C PHE A 240 -13.45 8.23 11.78
N LEU A 241 -12.47 8.83 12.47
CA LEU A 241 -12.57 10.22 12.91
C LEU A 241 -12.61 11.19 11.72
N SER A 242 -11.78 10.97 10.69
CA SER A 242 -11.76 11.79 9.47
C SER A 242 -13.13 11.82 8.79
N GLY A 243 -13.73 10.65 8.55
CA GLY A 243 -15.04 10.56 7.91
C GLY A 243 -16.17 11.16 8.76
N TYR A 244 -16.12 10.94 10.08
CA TYR A 244 -17.08 11.56 11.00
C TYR A 244 -16.98 13.10 10.97
N LEU A 245 -15.77 13.65 10.98
CA LEU A 245 -15.51 15.09 10.92
C LEU A 245 -15.99 15.69 9.59
N PHE A 246 -15.81 14.99 8.47
CA PHE A 246 -16.30 15.45 7.17
C PHE A 246 -17.81 15.67 7.21
N THR A 247 -18.59 14.66 7.59
CA THR A 247 -20.06 14.76 7.65
C THR A 247 -20.50 15.84 8.64
N LEU A 248 -19.81 15.94 9.78
CA LEU A 248 -20.09 16.95 10.79
C LEU A 248 -19.88 18.38 10.28
N PHE A 249 -18.73 18.64 9.65
CA PHE A 249 -18.38 19.97 9.14
C PHE A 249 -19.20 20.34 7.90
N SER A 250 -19.46 19.37 7.02
CA SER A 250 -20.33 19.53 5.84
C SER A 250 -21.77 19.88 6.23
N SER A 251 -22.31 19.17 7.25
CA SER A 251 -23.61 19.47 7.83
C SER A 251 -23.63 20.87 8.46
N GLY A 252 -22.63 21.19 9.28
CA GLY A 252 -22.49 22.52 9.90
C GLY A 252 -22.41 23.65 8.88
N PHE A 253 -21.68 23.45 7.78
CA PHE A 253 -21.55 24.43 6.69
C PHE A 253 -22.87 24.67 5.96
N SER A 254 -23.67 23.62 5.77
CA SER A 254 -24.99 23.71 5.11
C SER A 254 -26.04 24.34 6.03
N VAL A 255 -26.07 23.96 7.31
CA VAL A 255 -26.96 24.54 8.33
C VAL A 255 -26.69 26.04 8.49
N THR A 256 -25.43 26.44 8.61
CA THR A 256 -25.01 27.84 8.72
C THR A 256 -25.41 28.66 7.49
N GLY A 257 -25.42 28.01 6.33
CA GLY A 257 -25.72 28.63 5.07
C GLY A 257 -27.18 28.65 4.67
N HIS A 258 -28.07 28.03 5.47
CA HIS A 258 -29.49 27.78 5.16
C HIS A 258 -29.75 27.20 3.75
N GLN A 259 -28.78 26.50 3.17
CA GLN A 259 -28.88 25.92 1.83
C GLN A 259 -28.03 24.66 1.76
N ASN A 260 -28.36 23.74 0.86
CA ASN A 260 -27.52 22.57 0.61
C ASN A 260 -26.15 23.02 0.06
N ARG A 261 -25.11 22.93 0.89
CA ARG A 261 -23.72 23.23 0.53
C ARG A 261 -22.86 21.97 0.57
N ILE A 262 -23.44 20.78 0.53
CA ILE A 262 -22.71 19.50 0.67
C ILE A 262 -21.70 19.32 -0.46
N GLY A 263 -22.08 19.57 -1.72
CA GLY A 263 -21.12 19.54 -2.85
C GLY A 263 -19.99 20.58 -2.68
N LYS A 264 -20.31 21.79 -2.19
CA LYS A 264 -19.26 22.78 -1.85
C LYS A 264 -18.37 22.34 -0.70
N ALA A 265 -18.91 21.63 0.29
CA ALA A 265 -18.15 21.12 1.42
C ALA A 265 -17.19 20.01 0.96
N TYR A 266 -17.67 19.11 0.10
CA TYR A 266 -16.86 18.11 -0.59
C TYR A 266 -15.74 18.78 -1.37
N ALA A 267 -16.04 19.80 -2.18
CA ALA A 267 -15.00 20.54 -2.89
C ALA A 267 -13.96 21.21 -1.98
N LEU A 268 -14.36 21.81 -0.85
CA LEU A 268 -13.42 22.47 0.06
C LEU A 268 -12.50 21.46 0.74
N GLU A 269 -13.02 20.29 1.12
CA GLU A 269 -12.21 19.19 1.63
C GLU A 269 -11.26 18.68 0.53
N SER A 270 -11.75 18.43 -0.68
CA SER A 270 -10.91 17.96 -1.80
C SER A 270 -9.85 18.99 -2.21
N LEU A 271 -10.14 20.30 -2.13
CA LEU A 271 -9.13 21.35 -2.29
C LEU A 271 -8.06 21.25 -1.19
N GLY A 272 -8.47 21.06 0.06
CA GLY A 272 -7.56 20.78 1.17
C GLY A 272 -6.62 19.60 0.86
N SER A 273 -7.19 18.51 0.35
CA SER A 273 -6.47 17.30 -0.06
C SER A 273 -5.55 17.54 -1.27
N LEU A 274 -5.94 18.37 -2.25
CA LEU A 274 -5.05 18.81 -3.34
C LEU A 274 -3.82 19.53 -2.77
N PHE A 275 -4.03 20.54 -1.92
CA PHE A 275 -2.93 21.31 -1.34
C PHE A 275 -2.06 20.45 -0.42
N GLY A 276 -2.66 19.56 0.39
CA GLY A 276 -1.93 18.62 1.23
C GLY A 276 -1.07 17.64 0.43
N GLY A 277 -1.61 17.09 -0.67
CA GLY A 277 -0.89 16.19 -1.56
C GLY A 277 0.27 16.88 -2.30
N LEU A 278 0.08 18.12 -2.78
CA LEU A 278 1.16 18.92 -3.38
C LEU A 278 2.23 19.30 -2.35
N LEU A 279 1.81 19.77 -1.18
CA LEU A 279 2.70 20.12 -0.07
C LEU A 279 3.54 18.90 0.34
N PHE A 280 2.92 17.72 0.39
CA PHE A 280 3.62 16.49 0.70
C PHE A 280 4.60 16.07 -0.39
N SER A 281 4.18 16.11 -1.66
CA SER A 281 4.99 15.67 -2.80
C SER A 281 6.25 16.52 -3.00
N PHE A 282 6.14 17.85 -2.87
CA PHE A 282 7.24 18.76 -3.16
C PHE A 282 8.09 19.13 -1.95
N ILE A 283 7.51 19.13 -0.75
CA ILE A 283 8.16 19.62 0.47
C ILE A 283 8.23 18.52 1.53
N LEU A 284 7.09 18.10 2.09
CA LEU A 284 7.10 17.29 3.31
C LEU A 284 7.80 15.94 3.13
N GLY A 285 7.41 15.17 2.11
CA GLY A 285 7.95 13.84 1.85
C GLY A 285 9.37 13.80 1.28
N ARG A 286 9.95 14.97 0.94
CA ARG A 286 11.32 15.09 0.42
C ARG A 286 12.33 15.51 1.49
N PHE A 287 11.92 16.40 2.40
CA PHE A 287 12.84 17.02 3.36
C PHE A 287 12.63 16.54 4.80
N PHE A 288 11.49 15.93 5.12
CA PHE A 288 11.13 15.57 6.49
C PHE A 288 10.79 14.08 6.59
N ASN A 289 11.08 13.49 7.76
CA ASN A 289 10.62 12.14 8.08
C ASN A 289 9.17 12.13 8.55
N SER A 290 8.55 10.95 8.61
CA SER A 290 7.14 10.77 8.96
C SER A 290 6.75 11.41 10.29
N SER A 291 7.62 11.32 11.30
CA SER A 291 7.38 11.95 12.61
C SER A 291 7.35 13.48 12.53
N GLN A 292 8.32 14.08 11.83
CA GLN A 292 8.41 15.53 11.62
C GLN A 292 7.21 16.05 10.82
N VAL A 293 6.71 15.28 9.84
CA VAL A 293 5.49 15.63 9.07
C VAL A 293 4.27 15.78 9.99
N PHE A 294 4.08 14.87 10.96
CA PHE A 294 3.00 15.01 11.95
C PHE A 294 3.21 16.22 12.87
N GLY A 295 4.46 16.54 13.22
CA GLY A 295 4.78 17.76 13.97
C GLY A 295 4.40 19.04 13.21
N ILE A 296 4.73 19.11 11.91
CA ILE A 296 4.41 20.27 11.06
C ILE A 296 2.90 20.40 10.87
N THR A 297 2.20 19.30 10.58
CA THR A 297 0.74 19.34 10.44
C THR A 297 0.04 19.69 11.75
N ALA A 298 0.57 19.27 12.90
CA ALA A 298 0.03 19.64 14.21
C ALA A 298 0.22 21.14 14.47
N ALA A 299 1.40 21.68 14.12
CA ALA A 299 1.67 23.11 14.18
C ALA A 299 0.65 23.91 13.34
N LEU A 300 0.39 23.46 12.11
CA LEU A 300 -0.61 24.06 11.23
C LEU A 300 -2.01 24.06 11.87
N VAL A 301 -2.43 22.92 12.46
CA VAL A 301 -3.70 22.83 13.18
C VAL A 301 -3.76 23.81 14.33
N PHE A 302 -2.70 23.92 15.14
CA PHE A 302 -2.67 24.84 16.28
C PHE A 302 -2.66 26.31 15.85
N VAL A 303 -1.97 26.66 14.76
CA VAL A 303 -1.98 28.02 14.19
C VAL A 303 -3.39 28.39 13.73
N VAL A 304 -4.03 27.55 12.91
CA VAL A 304 -5.41 27.79 12.44
C VAL A 304 -6.38 27.84 13.62
N SER A 305 -6.20 26.95 14.61
CA SER A 305 -6.99 26.93 15.83
C SER A 305 -6.84 28.22 16.63
N SER A 306 -5.62 28.77 16.73
CA SER A 306 -5.34 30.01 17.44
C SER A 306 -6.00 31.22 16.76
N TRP A 307 -6.10 31.20 15.43
CA TRP A 307 -6.73 32.26 14.64
C TRP A 307 -8.26 32.26 14.79
N ILE A 308 -8.87 31.08 14.87
CA ILE A 308 -10.32 30.91 15.06
C ILE A 308 -10.73 31.10 16.54
N CYS A 309 -9.80 30.97 17.49
CA CYS A 309 -10.12 31.03 18.91
C CYS A 309 -10.36 32.47 19.41
N GLU A 310 -11.56 32.72 19.94
CA GLU A 310 -11.94 34.03 20.51
C GLU A 310 -11.30 34.30 21.89
N SER A 311 -10.94 33.27 22.66
CA SER A 311 -10.38 33.42 24.01
C SER A 311 -8.88 33.74 23.96
N LYS A 312 -8.49 34.93 24.45
CA LYS A 312 -7.08 35.37 24.51
C LYS A 312 -6.16 34.36 25.19
N PHE A 313 -6.56 33.82 26.34
CA PHE A 313 -5.77 32.84 27.10
C PHE A 313 -5.55 31.55 26.30
N ARG A 314 -6.61 30.98 25.72
CA ARG A 314 -6.51 29.76 24.91
C ARG A 314 -5.72 29.99 23.63
N ARG A 315 -5.85 31.16 23.02
CA ARG A 315 -5.06 31.55 21.83
C ARG A 315 -3.56 31.53 22.12
N ILE A 316 -3.12 32.05 23.27
CA ILE A 316 -1.71 32.00 23.70
C ILE A 316 -1.25 30.55 23.86
N ILE A 317 -2.04 29.70 24.53
CA ILE A 317 -1.73 28.27 24.69
C ILE A 317 -1.59 27.60 23.32
N LEU A 318 -2.51 27.85 22.39
CA LEU A 318 -2.47 27.26 21.05
C LEU A 318 -1.24 27.73 20.26
N MET A 319 -0.88 29.02 20.32
CA MET A 319 0.34 29.53 19.69
C MET A 319 1.60 28.92 20.29
N PHE A 320 1.65 28.75 21.61
CA PHE A 320 2.75 28.09 22.29
C PHE A 320 2.85 26.62 21.88
N SER A 321 1.73 25.88 21.86
CA SER A 321 1.66 24.50 21.39
C SER A 321 2.08 24.36 19.92
N ALA A 322 1.78 25.35 19.08
CA ALA A 322 2.19 25.38 17.67
C ALA A 322 3.72 25.39 17.48
N VAL A 323 4.47 25.89 18.46
CA VAL A 323 5.95 25.91 18.44
C VAL A 323 6.53 24.73 19.21
N VAL A 324 6.03 24.46 20.42
CA VAL A 324 6.62 23.47 21.31
C VAL A 324 6.40 22.03 20.81
N ALA A 325 5.23 21.72 20.27
CA ALA A 325 4.94 20.37 19.77
C ALA A 325 5.88 19.95 18.62
N PRO A 326 6.02 20.72 17.52
CA PRO A 326 6.99 20.38 16.47
C PRO A 326 8.42 20.45 17.01
N MET A 327 8.79 21.46 17.80
CA MET A 327 10.16 21.57 18.34
C MET A 327 10.56 20.30 19.12
N ALA A 328 9.68 19.80 19.99
CA ALA A 328 9.92 18.56 20.72
C ALA A 328 10.10 17.35 19.79
N ILE A 329 9.26 17.22 18.75
CA ILE A 329 9.36 16.11 17.78
C ILE A 329 10.66 16.19 16.98
N PHE A 330 11.08 17.39 16.56
CA PHE A 330 12.32 17.59 15.81
C PHE A 330 13.57 17.28 16.65
N LEU A 331 13.59 17.73 17.91
CA LEU A 331 14.71 17.47 18.83
C LEU A 331 14.81 16.01 19.24
N LEU A 332 13.67 15.35 19.49
CA LEU A 332 13.65 13.94 19.90
C LEU A 332 13.88 12.97 18.74
N ASN A 333 13.55 13.39 17.51
CA ASN A 333 13.60 12.61 16.27
C ASN A 333 13.21 11.12 16.46
N PRO A 334 11.95 10.84 16.86
CA PRO A 334 11.53 9.50 17.23
C PRO A 334 11.54 8.50 16.06
N ASP A 335 11.53 8.96 14.81
CA ASP A 335 11.46 8.13 13.60
C ASP A 335 12.53 7.03 13.55
N THR A 336 13.81 7.42 13.66
CA THR A 336 14.93 6.45 13.63
C THR A 336 14.86 5.50 14.82
N ARG A 337 14.47 5.97 16.01
CA ARG A 337 14.35 5.14 17.22
C ARG A 337 13.21 4.11 17.10
N ILE A 338 12.09 4.49 16.50
CA ILE A 338 10.95 3.60 16.23
C ILE A 338 11.38 2.53 15.21
N LYS A 339 12.02 2.94 14.11
CA LYS A 339 12.48 2.02 13.05
C LYS A 339 13.54 1.04 13.55
N GLN A 340 14.41 1.45 14.48
CA GLN A 340 15.43 0.61 15.10
C GLN A 340 14.86 -0.65 15.77
N TRP A 341 13.59 -0.66 16.18
CA TRP A 341 12.95 -1.84 16.77
C TRP A 341 12.87 -3.04 15.83
N LEU A 342 12.87 -2.83 14.51
CA LEU A 342 12.90 -3.91 13.51
C LEU A 342 14.30 -4.49 13.29
N TYR A 343 15.33 -3.68 13.52
CA TYR A 343 16.72 -4.01 13.23
C TYR A 343 17.47 -4.36 14.51
N ARG A 344 16.98 -5.39 15.22
CA ARG A 344 17.68 -5.89 16.41
C ARG A 344 19.07 -6.38 16.01
N SER A 345 20.08 -6.08 16.83
CA SER A 345 21.50 -6.41 16.57
C SER A 345 22.14 -5.79 15.32
N GLN A 346 21.46 -4.85 14.64
CA GLN A 346 22.03 -4.10 13.52
C GLN A 346 21.97 -2.62 13.83
N GLN A 347 23.02 -1.88 13.51
CA GLN A 347 23.01 -0.42 13.68
C GLN A 347 22.49 0.23 12.40
N ILE A 348 21.42 1.03 12.49
CA ILE A 348 20.99 1.86 11.36
C ILE A 348 22.05 2.98 11.19
N ILE A 349 22.76 2.95 10.06
CA ILE A 349 23.71 4.00 9.68
C ILE A 349 22.99 5.12 8.93
N GLN A 350 22.06 4.73 8.05
CA GLN A 350 21.32 5.66 7.21
C GLN A 350 19.84 5.27 7.13
N ASN A 351 18.96 6.26 7.24
CA ASN A 351 17.52 6.15 7.02
C ASN A 351 17.10 7.37 6.20
N ARG A 352 16.80 7.15 4.91
CA ARG A 352 16.54 8.23 3.97
C ARG A 352 15.41 7.87 3.02
N SER A 353 14.41 8.74 2.96
CA SER A 353 13.38 8.69 1.92
C SER A 353 13.96 9.18 0.59
N THR A 354 13.97 8.30 -0.42
CA THR A 354 14.39 8.59 -1.79
C THR A 354 13.17 8.80 -2.69
N ARG A 355 13.41 9.07 -3.98
CA ARG A 355 12.32 9.11 -4.98
C ARG A 355 11.76 7.72 -5.31
N TYR A 356 12.48 6.66 -4.94
CA TYR A 356 12.20 5.28 -5.31
C TYR A 356 11.61 4.47 -4.15
N GLY A 357 11.92 4.86 -2.91
CA GLY A 357 11.44 4.20 -1.69
C GLY A 357 12.16 4.73 -0.45
N ASN A 358 11.89 4.12 0.71
CA ASN A 358 12.68 4.39 1.91
C ASN A 358 13.93 3.51 1.93
N LEU A 359 15.11 4.11 1.77
CA LEU A 359 16.40 3.44 1.82
C LEU A 359 16.91 3.43 3.27
N ILE A 360 17.07 2.25 3.82
CA ILE A 360 17.70 2.04 5.13
C ILE A 360 18.95 1.20 4.94
N VAL A 361 20.08 1.71 5.42
CA VAL A 361 21.34 0.96 5.44
C VAL A 361 21.70 0.68 6.87
N THR A 362 21.94 -0.59 7.15
CA THR A 362 22.38 -1.04 8.47
C THR A 362 23.75 -1.68 8.39
N ARG A 363 24.47 -1.69 9.52
CA ARG A 363 25.72 -2.43 9.68
C ARG A 363 25.58 -3.48 10.75
N GLN A 364 26.10 -4.66 10.44
CA GLN A 364 26.22 -5.79 11.35
C GLN A 364 27.64 -6.34 11.22
N ALA A 365 28.50 -6.06 12.20
CA ALA A 365 29.94 -6.22 12.07
C ALA A 365 30.46 -5.50 10.81
N ASP A 366 31.14 -6.21 9.89
CA ASP A 366 31.69 -5.65 8.65
C ASP A 366 30.69 -5.68 7.47
N GLN A 367 29.53 -6.32 7.65
CA GLN A 367 28.51 -6.43 6.61
C GLN A 367 27.59 -5.20 6.60
N LEU A 368 27.38 -4.64 5.41
CA LEU A 368 26.38 -3.62 5.13
C LEU A 368 25.14 -4.27 4.53
N ASN A 369 23.96 -3.94 5.05
CA ASN A 369 22.68 -4.43 4.57
C ASN A 369 21.85 -3.28 4.02
N PHE A 370 21.41 -3.40 2.77
CA PHE A 370 20.62 -2.40 2.06
C PHE A 370 19.17 -2.83 1.99
N TYR A 371 18.33 -2.10 2.69
CA TYR A 371 16.89 -2.31 2.72
C TYR A 371 16.18 -1.20 1.93
N GLU A 372 15.26 -1.60 1.06
CA GLU A 372 14.31 -0.68 0.44
C GLU A 372 12.91 -1.05 0.90
N ASN A 373 12.21 -0.08 1.53
CA ASN A 373 10.91 -0.32 2.18
C ASN A 373 10.94 -1.54 3.12
N HIS A 374 12.00 -1.64 3.93
CA HIS A 374 12.36 -2.77 4.83
C HIS A 374 12.51 -4.16 4.18
N SER A 375 12.41 -4.28 2.86
CA SER A 375 12.79 -5.50 2.15
C SER A 375 14.30 -5.48 1.87
N LEU A 376 15.01 -6.53 2.29
CA LEU A 376 16.44 -6.67 2.03
C LEU A 376 16.65 -6.84 0.53
N GLN A 377 17.30 -5.86 -0.10
CA GLN A 377 17.59 -5.92 -1.54
C GLN A 377 18.95 -6.58 -1.78
N MET A 378 19.95 -6.19 -1.00
CA MET A 378 21.30 -6.73 -1.10
C MET A 378 22.06 -6.53 0.22
N TYR A 379 23.15 -7.27 0.36
CA TYR A 379 24.12 -7.11 1.42
C TYR A 379 25.53 -7.37 0.89
N THR A 380 26.53 -6.77 1.53
CA THR A 380 27.94 -6.91 1.13
C THR A 380 28.54 -8.18 1.69
N GLY A 381 29.66 -8.64 1.11
CA GLY A 381 30.41 -9.79 1.61
C GLY A 381 29.86 -11.17 1.23
N ASN A 382 28.82 -11.24 0.39
CA ASN A 382 28.38 -12.50 -0.19
C ASN A 382 29.12 -12.79 -1.51
N PHE A 383 30.35 -13.28 -1.39
CA PHE A 383 31.16 -13.66 -2.55
C PHE A 383 30.51 -14.78 -3.37
N MET A 384 29.85 -15.75 -2.74
CA MET A 384 29.16 -16.85 -3.44
C MET A 384 28.12 -16.32 -4.44
N ALA A 385 27.22 -15.44 -3.99
CA ALA A 385 26.19 -14.87 -4.85
C ALA A 385 26.75 -13.94 -5.92
N ASN A 386 27.82 -13.20 -5.64
CA ASN A 386 28.47 -12.34 -6.62
C ASN A 386 29.16 -13.16 -7.71
N GLU A 387 29.92 -14.19 -7.31
CA GLU A 387 30.62 -15.08 -8.23
C GLU A 387 29.64 -15.86 -9.12
N GLU A 388 28.57 -16.44 -8.56
CA GLU A 388 27.54 -17.11 -9.35
C GLU A 388 26.88 -16.15 -10.36
N ALA A 389 26.49 -14.95 -9.91
CA ALA A 389 25.79 -13.98 -10.75
C ALA A 389 26.65 -13.44 -11.90
N VAL A 390 27.97 -13.37 -11.72
CA VAL A 390 28.91 -12.87 -12.72
C VAL A 390 29.46 -14.00 -13.58
N HIS A 391 30.11 -15.00 -12.97
CA HIS A 391 30.89 -15.99 -13.71
C HIS A 391 30.04 -16.94 -14.53
N PHE A 392 28.83 -17.31 -14.08
CA PHE A 392 27.94 -18.17 -14.87
C PHE A 392 27.66 -17.61 -16.26
N ALA A 393 27.57 -16.28 -16.38
CA ALA A 393 27.32 -15.60 -17.65
C ALA A 393 28.61 -15.16 -18.36
N MET A 394 29.54 -14.54 -17.63
CA MET A 394 30.77 -13.99 -18.22
C MET A 394 31.66 -15.07 -18.85
N LEU A 395 31.68 -16.29 -18.28
CA LEU A 395 32.45 -17.42 -18.82
C LEU A 395 31.89 -17.99 -20.14
N GLN A 396 30.64 -17.69 -20.48
CA GLN A 396 30.03 -18.13 -21.74
C GLN A 396 30.52 -17.28 -22.92
N HIS A 397 31.05 -16.08 -22.66
CA HIS A 397 31.57 -15.18 -23.67
C HIS A 397 33.11 -15.25 -23.73
N LYS A 398 33.68 -15.40 -24.92
CA LYS A 398 35.14 -15.62 -25.07
C LYS A 398 36.00 -14.43 -24.65
N LYS A 399 35.53 -13.20 -24.93
CA LYS A 399 36.25 -11.94 -24.64
C LYS A 399 35.27 -10.81 -24.31
N PRO A 400 34.65 -10.79 -23.12
CA PRO A 400 33.69 -9.75 -22.76
C PRO A 400 34.41 -8.40 -22.56
N GLN A 401 34.04 -7.38 -23.32
CA GLN A 401 34.62 -6.03 -23.25
C GLN A 401 33.60 -4.98 -22.78
N GLN A 402 32.35 -5.07 -23.22
CA GLN A 402 31.25 -4.18 -22.81
C GLN A 402 30.21 -4.93 -22.00
N VAL A 403 30.06 -4.55 -20.74
CA VAL A 403 29.12 -5.20 -19.80
C VAL A 403 28.04 -4.22 -19.38
N LEU A 404 26.77 -4.63 -19.50
CA LEU A 404 25.64 -3.92 -18.91
C LEU A 404 25.29 -4.59 -17.57
N LEU A 405 25.48 -3.88 -16.47
CA LEU A 405 25.14 -4.34 -15.13
C LEU A 405 23.88 -3.62 -14.63
N LEU A 406 22.78 -4.38 -14.48
CA LEU A 406 21.53 -3.90 -13.91
C LEU A 406 21.40 -4.40 -12.47
N SER A 407 21.63 -3.51 -11.51
CA SER A 407 21.72 -3.80 -10.06
C SER A 407 22.92 -4.67 -9.66
N GLY A 408 23.27 -4.69 -8.37
CA GLY A 408 24.33 -5.54 -7.80
C GLY A 408 25.76 -4.98 -7.83
N GLY A 409 25.97 -3.76 -8.32
CA GLY A 409 27.33 -3.17 -8.37
C GLY A 409 27.96 -3.00 -6.98
N VAL A 410 27.21 -2.43 -6.03
CA VAL A 410 27.70 -2.16 -4.66
C VAL A 410 27.83 -3.44 -3.81
N SER A 411 27.22 -4.58 -4.21
CA SER A 411 27.31 -5.83 -3.45
C SER A 411 28.65 -6.57 -3.63
N GLY A 412 29.42 -6.23 -4.68
CA GLY A 412 30.71 -6.87 -5.01
C GLY A 412 30.82 -7.38 -6.44
N MET A 413 29.76 -7.33 -7.26
CA MET A 413 29.81 -7.84 -8.63
C MET A 413 30.83 -7.11 -9.51
N VAL A 414 31.11 -5.83 -9.28
CA VAL A 414 32.11 -5.08 -10.06
C VAL A 414 33.51 -5.67 -9.87
N GLN A 415 33.85 -6.11 -8.65
CA GLN A 415 35.14 -6.77 -8.39
C GLN A 415 35.27 -8.07 -9.20
N GLU A 416 34.21 -8.87 -9.26
CA GLU A 416 34.20 -10.11 -10.04
C GLU A 416 34.26 -9.85 -11.56
N ILE A 417 33.59 -8.79 -12.04
CA ILE A 417 33.65 -8.40 -13.46
C ILE A 417 35.06 -7.92 -13.83
N ASN A 418 35.76 -7.24 -12.93
CA ASN A 418 37.12 -6.76 -13.16
C ASN A 418 38.19 -7.87 -13.24
N LYS A 419 37.84 -9.13 -12.96
CA LYS A 419 38.69 -10.30 -13.26
C LYS A 419 38.80 -10.58 -14.77
N TYR A 420 37.95 -9.96 -15.58
CA TYR A 420 37.92 -10.09 -17.04
C TYR A 420 38.51 -8.84 -17.71
N PRO A 421 38.94 -8.93 -18.99
CA PRO A 421 39.47 -7.79 -19.74
C PRO A 421 38.34 -6.84 -20.22
N VAL A 422 37.54 -6.35 -19.29
CA VAL A 422 36.38 -5.48 -19.54
C VAL A 422 36.84 -4.03 -19.65
N GLU A 423 36.50 -3.40 -20.78
CA GLU A 423 36.83 -2.00 -21.06
C GLU A 423 35.83 -1.04 -20.42
N THR A 424 34.55 -1.40 -20.40
CA THR A 424 33.48 -0.53 -19.87
C THR A 424 32.37 -1.35 -19.23
N ILE A 425 32.01 -0.96 -18.01
CA ILE A 425 30.86 -1.47 -17.28
C ILE A 425 29.82 -0.34 -17.22
N THR A 426 28.75 -0.45 -18.01
CA THR A 426 27.61 0.46 -17.88
C THR A 426 26.74 -0.02 -16.74
N TYR A 427 26.69 0.73 -15.64
CA TYR A 427 25.97 0.35 -14.42
C TYR A 427 24.71 1.20 -14.21
N LEU A 428 23.58 0.51 -14.03
CA LEU A 428 22.30 1.11 -13.67
C LEU A 428 21.75 0.50 -12.40
N GLU A 429 21.19 1.36 -11.55
CA GLU A 429 20.51 0.97 -10.32
C GLU A 429 19.09 1.52 -10.31
N SER A 430 18.15 0.73 -9.79
CA SER A 430 16.75 1.17 -9.67
C SER A 430 16.62 2.38 -8.74
N ASN A 431 17.46 2.45 -7.70
CA ASN A 431 17.57 3.58 -6.79
C ASN A 431 19.00 4.16 -6.80
N PRO A 432 19.26 5.25 -7.56
CA PRO A 432 20.60 5.84 -7.69
C PRO A 432 21.20 6.37 -6.39
N GLU A 433 20.41 6.56 -5.33
CA GLU A 433 20.96 6.99 -4.03
C GLU A 433 21.80 5.88 -3.37
N VAL A 434 21.66 4.61 -3.80
CA VAL A 434 22.45 3.48 -3.30
C VAL A 434 23.94 3.69 -3.62
N TYR A 435 24.32 3.83 -4.89
CA TYR A 435 25.74 4.00 -5.22
C TYR A 435 26.27 5.40 -4.93
N LYS A 436 25.40 6.43 -4.95
CA LYS A 436 25.81 7.82 -4.73
C LYS A 436 26.53 8.05 -3.39
N TYR A 437 26.17 7.32 -2.34
CA TYR A 437 26.80 7.45 -1.01
C TYR A 437 27.66 6.25 -0.62
N TRP A 438 27.49 5.10 -1.27
CA TRP A 438 28.08 3.85 -0.77
C TRP A 438 29.15 3.25 -1.68
N LYS A 439 29.39 3.80 -2.88
CA LYS A 439 30.45 3.29 -3.77
C LYS A 439 31.85 3.35 -3.12
N ASP A 440 32.16 4.45 -2.42
CA ASP A 440 33.51 4.71 -1.91
C ASP A 440 33.80 3.91 -0.62
N GLU A 441 32.76 3.46 0.11
CA GLU A 441 32.92 2.66 1.33
C GLU A 441 33.26 1.19 1.07
N GLN A 442 33.15 0.70 -0.17
CA GLN A 442 33.36 -0.72 -0.50
C GLN A 442 34.81 -1.08 -0.84
N GLY A 443 35.68 -0.10 -1.10
CA GLY A 443 37.06 -0.38 -1.54
C GLY A 443 37.18 -1.12 -2.88
N GLN A 444 36.15 -1.07 -3.74
CA GLN A 444 36.19 -1.67 -5.08
C GLN A 444 36.75 -0.68 -6.10
N ASP A 445 37.38 -1.21 -7.15
CA ASP A 445 37.80 -0.41 -8.29
C ASP A 445 36.63 -0.17 -9.25
N PHE A 446 36.19 1.09 -9.35
CA PHE A 446 35.14 1.53 -10.26
C PHE A 446 35.69 2.34 -11.45
N SER A 447 36.99 2.23 -11.76
CA SER A 447 37.66 3.04 -12.80
C SER A 447 37.07 2.86 -14.21
N ASN A 448 36.61 1.66 -14.54
CA ASN A 448 35.97 1.30 -15.80
C ASN A 448 34.42 1.34 -15.76
N VAL A 449 33.82 1.95 -14.72
CA VAL A 449 32.37 1.94 -14.51
C VAL A 449 31.72 3.26 -14.91
N GLU A 450 30.80 3.22 -15.86
CA GLU A 450 29.93 4.34 -16.21
C GLU A 450 28.61 4.28 -15.41
N PHE A 451 28.44 5.20 -14.46
CA PHE A 451 27.24 5.31 -13.65
C PHE A 451 26.14 6.09 -14.36
N VAL A 452 25.07 5.41 -14.77
CA VAL A 452 23.96 6.04 -15.48
C VAL A 452 22.80 6.37 -14.53
N HIS A 453 22.54 7.67 -14.33
CA HIS A 453 21.46 8.18 -13.49
C HIS A 453 20.12 8.27 -14.22
N SER A 454 19.60 7.14 -14.71
CA SER A 454 18.32 7.07 -15.42
C SER A 454 17.55 5.80 -15.07
N ASP A 455 16.24 5.83 -15.26
CA ASP A 455 15.45 4.61 -15.32
C ASP A 455 15.97 3.68 -16.43
N ILE A 456 16.04 2.37 -16.14
CA ILE A 456 16.63 1.33 -17.00
C ILE A 456 15.96 1.29 -18.38
N ARG A 457 14.62 1.23 -18.44
CA ARG A 457 13.87 1.20 -19.71
C ARG A 457 14.07 2.50 -20.49
N THR A 458 14.12 3.62 -19.79
CA THR A 458 14.33 4.95 -20.39
C THR A 458 15.73 5.08 -20.98
N PHE A 459 16.75 4.56 -20.31
CA PHE A 459 18.13 4.56 -20.80
C PHE A 459 18.28 3.67 -22.05
N LEU A 460 17.81 2.43 -21.97
CA LEU A 460 17.90 1.47 -23.08
C LEU A 460 17.13 1.96 -24.32
N ALA A 461 15.98 2.60 -24.13
CA ALA A 461 15.24 3.20 -25.25
C ALA A 461 15.96 4.38 -25.95
N ARG A 462 17.01 4.95 -25.34
CA ARG A 462 17.75 6.11 -25.87
C ARG A 462 19.12 5.73 -26.41
N THR A 463 19.81 4.83 -25.74
CA THR A 463 21.15 4.41 -26.16
C THR A 463 21.08 3.54 -27.41
N LYS A 464 22.18 3.51 -28.15
CA LYS A 464 22.40 2.58 -29.27
C LYS A 464 23.53 1.59 -28.99
N SER A 465 24.11 1.65 -27.79
CA SER A 465 25.20 0.77 -27.38
C SER A 465 24.75 -0.68 -27.36
N THR A 466 25.63 -1.59 -27.75
CA THR A 466 25.45 -3.04 -27.64
C THR A 466 26.42 -3.59 -26.60
N TYR A 467 26.07 -4.70 -25.97
CA TYR A 467 26.85 -5.29 -24.88
C TYR A 467 27.18 -6.74 -25.16
N ASP A 468 28.34 -7.19 -24.70
CA ASP A 468 28.78 -8.58 -24.81
C ASP A 468 28.10 -9.45 -23.74
N VAL A 469 27.91 -8.88 -22.54
CA VAL A 469 27.22 -9.53 -21.43
C VAL A 469 26.27 -8.55 -20.77
N ILE A 470 25.03 -9.01 -20.52
CA ILE A 470 24.01 -8.25 -19.81
C ILE A 470 23.66 -9.02 -18.53
N LEU A 471 24.02 -8.47 -17.38
CA LEU A 471 23.78 -9.04 -16.06
C LEU A 471 22.58 -8.35 -15.41
N MET A 472 21.48 -9.08 -15.27
CA MET A 472 20.25 -8.58 -14.64
C MET A 472 20.09 -9.14 -13.23
N ASN A 473 20.74 -8.51 -12.25
CA ASN A 473 20.63 -8.86 -10.83
C ASN A 473 19.52 -8.04 -10.15
N LEU A 474 18.34 -8.04 -10.77
CA LEU A 474 17.17 -7.30 -10.30
C LEU A 474 16.35 -8.12 -9.28
N PRO A 475 15.59 -7.45 -8.40
CA PRO A 475 14.67 -8.14 -7.50
C PRO A 475 13.59 -8.92 -8.27
N PRO A 476 13.02 -9.99 -7.69
CA PRO A 476 11.95 -10.77 -8.33
C PRO A 476 10.74 -9.90 -8.70
N PRO A 477 9.85 -10.39 -9.59
CA PRO A 477 8.63 -9.68 -10.03
C PRO A 477 7.55 -9.67 -8.94
N SER A 478 7.92 -9.36 -7.70
CA SER A 478 7.05 -9.26 -6.52
C SER A 478 6.19 -8.00 -6.50
N THR A 479 6.49 -7.05 -7.37
CA THR A 479 5.70 -5.84 -7.63
C THR A 479 5.53 -5.66 -9.12
N LEU A 480 4.51 -4.92 -9.55
CA LEU A 480 4.33 -4.56 -10.96
C LEU A 480 5.48 -3.67 -11.47
N GLY A 481 6.09 -2.90 -10.58
CA GLY A 481 7.30 -2.11 -10.84
C GLY A 481 8.53 -2.95 -11.19
N ASN A 482 8.69 -4.12 -10.55
CA ASN A 482 9.75 -5.07 -10.86
C ASN A 482 9.37 -5.97 -12.05
N ASN A 483 8.10 -6.37 -12.15
CA ASN A 483 7.61 -7.24 -13.22
C ASN A 483 7.91 -6.69 -14.62
N ARG A 484 7.93 -5.36 -14.80
CA ARG A 484 8.29 -4.71 -16.06
C ARG A 484 9.69 -5.08 -16.58
N PHE A 485 10.58 -5.66 -15.77
CA PHE A 485 11.88 -6.13 -16.25
C PHE A 485 11.88 -7.58 -16.71
N TYR A 486 10.73 -8.25 -16.64
CA TYR A 486 10.54 -9.65 -17.01
C TYR A 486 9.49 -9.82 -18.11
N THR A 487 9.09 -8.73 -18.79
CA THR A 487 8.08 -8.76 -19.84
C THR A 487 8.68 -8.91 -21.23
N GLU A 488 7.88 -9.43 -22.15
CA GLU A 488 8.24 -9.55 -23.57
C GLU A 488 8.64 -8.18 -24.14
N GLU A 489 7.93 -7.11 -23.78
CA GLU A 489 8.23 -5.76 -24.26
C GLU A 489 9.60 -5.26 -23.78
N PHE A 490 10.05 -5.68 -22.59
CA PHE A 490 11.40 -5.36 -22.10
C PHE A 490 12.47 -6.24 -22.73
N LEU A 491 12.23 -7.55 -22.86
CA LEU A 491 13.18 -8.46 -23.50
C LEU A 491 13.40 -8.10 -24.97
N ARG A 492 12.38 -7.57 -25.66
CA ARG A 492 12.50 -6.96 -26.98
C ARG A 492 13.50 -5.81 -27.01
N ILE A 493 13.48 -4.94 -26.00
CA ILE A 493 14.45 -3.84 -25.86
C ILE A 493 15.83 -4.41 -25.59
N ILE A 494 15.97 -5.36 -24.66
CA ILE A 494 17.25 -6.02 -24.37
C ILE A 494 17.84 -6.63 -25.64
N LYS A 495 17.03 -7.33 -26.45
CA LYS A 495 17.48 -7.95 -27.70
C LYS A 495 18.06 -6.94 -28.71
N GLN A 496 17.60 -5.69 -28.71
CA GLN A 496 18.15 -4.63 -29.58
C GLN A 496 19.58 -4.23 -29.19
N HIS A 497 20.01 -4.54 -27.97
CA HIS A 497 21.36 -4.28 -27.46
C HIS A 497 22.25 -5.55 -27.45
N CYS A 498 21.78 -6.65 -28.03
CA CYS A 498 22.50 -7.91 -28.11
C CYS A 498 23.15 -8.11 -29.50
N LEU A 499 24.42 -8.50 -29.51
CA LEU A 499 25.10 -9.17 -30.60
C LEU A 499 24.75 -10.68 -30.59
N PRO A 500 25.10 -11.46 -31.64
CA PRO A 500 24.84 -12.90 -31.68
C PRO A 500 25.47 -13.69 -30.52
N GLU A 501 26.67 -13.30 -30.09
CA GLU A 501 27.37 -13.94 -28.98
C GLU A 501 26.97 -13.37 -27.61
N THR A 502 26.13 -12.34 -27.55
CA THR A 502 25.75 -11.70 -26.29
C THR A 502 25.08 -12.69 -25.35
N VAL A 503 25.49 -12.67 -24.09
CA VAL A 503 24.93 -13.51 -23.03
C VAL A 503 24.10 -12.64 -22.10
N VAL A 504 22.81 -12.96 -21.97
CA VAL A 504 21.91 -12.31 -21.02
C VAL A 504 21.71 -13.24 -19.83
N SER A 505 21.89 -12.73 -18.62
CA SER A 505 21.68 -13.46 -17.37
C SER A 505 20.57 -12.81 -16.56
N ILE A 506 19.55 -13.59 -16.21
CA ILE A 506 18.43 -13.17 -15.37
C ILE A 506 18.30 -14.14 -14.20
N SER A 507 18.24 -13.63 -12.97
CA SER A 507 18.06 -14.48 -11.79
C SER A 507 16.63 -14.47 -11.26
N LEU A 508 16.14 -15.63 -10.80
CA LEU A 508 14.94 -15.78 -9.99
C LEU A 508 15.28 -16.45 -8.63
N PRO A 509 14.43 -16.30 -7.59
CA PRO A 509 14.61 -17.00 -6.33
C PRO A 509 14.81 -18.51 -6.52
N SER A 510 15.73 -19.09 -5.76
CA SER A 510 16.10 -20.49 -5.92
C SER A 510 14.98 -21.45 -5.51
N THR A 511 14.90 -22.56 -6.25
CA THR A 511 13.96 -23.67 -5.99
C THR A 511 14.67 -24.92 -5.48
N MET A 512 15.94 -24.83 -5.07
CA MET A 512 16.94 -25.91 -4.92
C MET A 512 16.41 -27.33 -4.61
N ASN A 513 15.42 -27.48 -3.72
CA ASN A 513 14.93 -28.79 -3.27
C ASN A 513 13.42 -29.03 -3.44
N TYR A 514 12.63 -28.04 -3.84
CA TYR A 514 11.17 -28.19 -4.00
C TYR A 514 10.61 -27.14 -4.95
N THR A 515 10.11 -27.59 -6.10
CA THR A 515 9.45 -26.70 -7.06
C THR A 515 7.94 -26.73 -6.81
N GLU A 516 7.46 -25.74 -6.05
CA GLU A 516 6.03 -25.47 -5.96
C GLU A 516 5.49 -25.01 -7.32
N GLU A 517 4.24 -25.36 -7.64
CA GLU A 517 3.64 -25.19 -8.96
C GLU A 517 3.66 -23.73 -9.46
N ASN A 518 3.40 -22.75 -8.60
CA ASN A 518 3.39 -21.34 -8.99
C ASN A 518 4.79 -20.83 -9.33
N ILE A 519 5.84 -21.21 -8.59
CA ILE A 519 7.22 -20.85 -8.95
C ILE A 519 7.67 -21.58 -10.22
N LEU A 520 7.25 -22.83 -10.42
CA LEU A 520 7.51 -23.52 -11.68
C LEU A 520 6.87 -22.77 -12.86
N HIS A 521 5.63 -22.31 -12.69
CA HIS A 521 4.92 -21.54 -13.72
C HIS A 521 5.53 -20.16 -13.93
N GLU A 522 6.07 -19.52 -12.89
CA GLU A 522 6.85 -18.28 -13.00
C GLU A 522 8.11 -18.49 -13.85
N ALA A 523 8.91 -19.52 -13.53
CA ALA A 523 10.11 -19.90 -14.28
C ALA A 523 9.79 -20.29 -15.73
N ALA A 524 8.71 -21.05 -15.96
CA ALA A 524 8.26 -21.44 -17.29
C ALA A 524 7.77 -20.25 -18.12
N SER A 525 7.10 -19.28 -17.49
CA SER A 525 6.70 -18.03 -18.15
C SER A 525 7.93 -17.21 -18.56
N LEU A 526 8.96 -17.11 -17.71
CA LEU A 526 10.22 -16.46 -18.06
C LEU A 526 10.91 -17.15 -19.25
N SER A 527 11.07 -18.48 -19.19
CA SER A 527 11.71 -19.26 -20.27
C SER A 527 10.94 -19.15 -21.60
N LYS A 528 9.60 -19.20 -21.56
CA LYS A 528 8.73 -18.98 -22.72
C LYS A 528 8.86 -17.58 -23.31
N THR A 529 9.05 -16.57 -22.47
CA THR A 529 9.20 -15.19 -22.90
C THR A 529 10.60 -14.97 -23.50
N LEU A 530 11.64 -15.57 -22.90
CA LEU A 530 13.02 -15.56 -23.45
C LEU A 530 13.12 -16.28 -24.80
N SER A 531 12.39 -17.39 -24.99
CA SER A 531 12.46 -18.20 -26.21
C SER A 531 11.97 -17.48 -27.46
N ILE A 532 11.25 -16.36 -27.30
CA ILE A 532 10.83 -15.50 -28.41
C ILE A 532 12.05 -14.86 -29.10
N TYR A 533 13.10 -14.55 -28.34
CA TYR A 533 14.24 -13.75 -28.78
C TYR A 533 15.59 -14.48 -28.75
N PHE A 534 15.69 -15.54 -27.95
CA PHE A 534 16.93 -16.29 -27.73
C PHE A 534 16.68 -17.78 -27.98
N PRO A 535 17.33 -18.37 -29.00
CA PRO A 535 17.15 -19.78 -29.33
C PRO A 535 17.79 -20.72 -28.30
N ASN A 536 18.89 -20.30 -27.67
CA ASN A 536 19.61 -21.10 -26.68
C ASN A 536 19.36 -20.53 -25.28
N GLN A 537 19.01 -21.42 -24.36
CA GLN A 537 18.80 -21.11 -22.96
C GLN A 537 19.48 -22.18 -22.10
N LEU A 538 19.98 -21.76 -20.94
CA LEU A 538 20.57 -22.65 -19.95
C LEU A 538 20.17 -22.15 -18.56
N VAL A 539 19.66 -23.04 -17.72
CA VAL A 539 19.31 -22.71 -16.33
C VAL A 539 20.36 -23.30 -15.39
N LEU A 540 21.08 -22.46 -14.67
CA LEU A 540 22.07 -22.89 -13.66
C LEU A 540 21.53 -22.65 -12.25
N LEU A 541 21.70 -23.63 -11.37
CA LEU A 541 21.23 -23.57 -9.99
C LEU A 541 22.37 -23.15 -9.05
N GLY A 542 22.09 -22.19 -8.18
CA GLY A 542 22.94 -21.75 -7.08
C GLY A 542 22.09 -21.19 -5.93
N GLU A 543 22.58 -20.15 -5.26
CA GLU A 543 21.80 -19.34 -4.31
C GLU A 543 20.53 -18.75 -4.97
N LYS A 544 20.59 -18.57 -6.28
CA LYS A 544 19.47 -18.24 -7.18
C LYS A 544 19.43 -19.20 -8.36
N ASN A 545 18.30 -19.23 -9.06
CA ASN A 545 18.23 -19.88 -10.37
C ASN A 545 18.60 -18.83 -11.43
N TYR A 546 19.67 -19.08 -12.19
CA TYR A 546 20.17 -18.18 -13.24
C TYR A 546 19.76 -18.68 -14.61
N PHE A 547 18.96 -17.87 -15.31
CA PHE A 547 18.51 -18.10 -16.67
C PHE A 547 19.47 -17.37 -17.62
N LEU A 548 20.33 -18.14 -18.26
CA LEU A 548 21.22 -17.66 -19.30
C LEU A 548 20.52 -17.80 -20.65
N ALA A 549 20.61 -16.77 -21.49
CA ALA A 549 20.02 -16.74 -22.81
C ALA A 549 20.98 -16.12 -23.82
N SER A 550 21.14 -16.76 -24.98
CA SER A 550 22.01 -16.27 -26.06
C SER A 550 21.55 -16.79 -27.43
N SER A 551 22.06 -16.18 -28.50
CA SER A 551 22.01 -16.76 -29.84
C SER A 551 23.17 -17.72 -30.10
N ALA A 552 24.24 -17.67 -29.32
CA ALA A 552 25.33 -18.66 -29.30
C ALA A 552 24.99 -19.85 -28.39
N GLU A 553 25.75 -20.93 -28.50
CA GLU A 553 25.62 -22.10 -27.62
C GLU A 553 26.10 -21.76 -26.20
N LEU A 554 25.41 -22.33 -25.20
CA LEU A 554 25.71 -22.16 -23.78
C LEU A 554 26.17 -23.50 -23.19
N SER A 555 27.14 -23.46 -22.28
CA SER A 555 27.70 -24.65 -21.63
C SER A 555 27.37 -24.68 -20.14
N SER A 556 26.87 -25.82 -19.66
CA SER A 556 26.68 -26.09 -18.23
C SER A 556 27.97 -26.51 -17.52
N ARG A 557 29.07 -26.69 -18.26
CA ARG A 557 30.38 -27.07 -17.71
C ARG A 557 31.15 -25.84 -17.24
N ILE A 558 30.72 -25.29 -16.11
CA ILE A 558 31.23 -24.02 -15.58
C ILE A 558 32.66 -24.17 -15.07
N THR A 559 32.98 -25.28 -14.38
CA THR A 559 34.32 -25.44 -13.80
C THR A 559 35.37 -25.63 -14.90
N GLU A 560 35.05 -26.38 -15.97
CA GLU A 560 35.90 -26.42 -17.15
C GLU A 560 36.13 -25.03 -17.79
N LEU A 561 35.12 -24.17 -17.80
CA LEU A 561 35.26 -22.81 -18.32
C LEU A 561 36.11 -21.91 -17.42
N VAL A 562 35.96 -22.03 -16.09
CA VAL A 562 36.81 -21.33 -15.10
C VAL A 562 38.28 -21.72 -15.31
N ASP A 563 38.57 -23.01 -15.38
CA ASP A 563 39.93 -23.53 -15.53
C ASP A 563 40.57 -23.06 -16.85
N ARG A 564 39.80 -23.03 -17.95
CA ARG A 564 40.26 -22.50 -19.25
C ARG A 564 40.50 -21.00 -19.24
N ALA A 565 39.68 -20.25 -18.52
CA ALA A 565 39.82 -18.80 -18.41
C ALA A 565 40.95 -18.40 -17.45
N GLY A 566 41.42 -19.32 -16.60
CA GLY A 566 42.48 -19.07 -15.62
C GLY A 566 42.04 -18.08 -14.53
N ILE A 567 40.77 -18.09 -14.17
CA ILE A 567 40.20 -17.16 -13.18
C ILE A 567 40.23 -17.79 -11.80
N GLU A 568 40.82 -17.09 -10.84
CA GLU A 568 40.84 -17.52 -9.43
C GLU A 568 39.58 -17.03 -8.70
N ASN A 569 38.81 -17.98 -8.19
CA ASN A 569 37.53 -17.79 -7.51
C ASN A 569 37.50 -18.52 -6.17
N GLU A 570 36.79 -17.98 -5.19
CA GLU A 570 36.63 -18.60 -3.87
C GLU A 570 35.56 -19.71 -3.90
N TYR A 571 34.49 -19.56 -4.68
CA TYR A 571 33.35 -20.47 -4.70
C TYR A 571 33.05 -21.09 -6.06
N VAL A 572 32.98 -20.32 -7.15
CA VAL A 572 32.72 -20.84 -8.51
C VAL A 572 34.02 -21.42 -9.08
N ASN A 573 34.36 -22.63 -8.64
CA ASN A 573 35.54 -23.38 -9.03
C ASN A 573 35.30 -24.90 -8.92
N SER A 574 36.27 -25.71 -9.34
CA SER A 574 36.20 -27.17 -9.34
C SER A 574 36.22 -27.82 -7.94
N TYR A 575 36.47 -27.06 -6.86
CA TYR A 575 36.43 -27.58 -5.49
C TYR A 575 35.02 -27.59 -4.89
N TYR A 576 34.15 -26.66 -5.32
CA TYR A 576 32.78 -26.54 -4.82
C TYR A 576 31.72 -27.00 -5.83
N PHE A 577 32.00 -26.85 -7.12
CA PHE A 577 31.09 -27.28 -8.18
C PHE A 577 31.58 -28.57 -8.85
N ASP A 578 30.65 -29.47 -9.08
CA ASP A 578 30.82 -30.63 -9.96
C ASP A 578 29.98 -30.40 -11.22
N ASP A 579 30.64 -30.31 -12.37
CA ASP A 579 29.99 -29.97 -13.64
C ASP A 579 28.93 -31.01 -14.04
N PHE A 580 29.14 -32.28 -13.71
CA PHE A 580 28.19 -33.34 -14.00
C PHE A 580 26.92 -33.20 -13.15
N LEU A 581 27.06 -32.97 -11.85
CA LEU A 581 25.95 -32.74 -10.93
C LEU A 581 25.18 -31.46 -11.28
N LEU A 582 25.89 -30.37 -11.58
CA LEU A 582 25.28 -29.11 -11.99
C LEU A 582 24.46 -29.32 -13.28
N GLN A 583 25.05 -29.96 -14.29
CA GLN A 583 24.36 -30.31 -15.53
C GLN A 583 23.12 -31.17 -15.29
N GLN A 584 23.21 -32.19 -14.43
CA GLN A 584 22.08 -33.05 -14.10
C GLN A 584 20.93 -32.27 -13.48
N ARG A 585 21.22 -31.39 -12.50
CA ARG A 585 20.21 -30.56 -11.82
C ARG A 585 19.58 -29.54 -12.78
N SER A 586 20.40 -28.91 -13.61
CA SER A 586 19.94 -28.00 -14.68
C SER A 586 18.96 -28.70 -15.61
N GLN A 587 19.32 -29.87 -16.14
CA GLN A 587 18.46 -30.64 -17.03
C GLN A 587 17.15 -31.10 -16.37
N GLN A 588 17.19 -31.43 -15.08
CA GLN A 588 15.99 -31.78 -14.33
C GLN A 588 15.04 -30.59 -14.25
N LEU A 589 15.53 -29.42 -13.83
CA LEU A 589 14.70 -28.22 -13.72
C LEU A 589 14.18 -27.76 -15.10
N GLU A 590 15.03 -27.73 -16.13
CA GLU A 590 14.65 -27.40 -17.50
C GLU A 590 13.59 -28.35 -18.06
N THR A 591 13.63 -29.63 -17.69
CA THR A 591 12.62 -30.61 -18.09
C THR A 591 11.27 -30.31 -17.44
N GLU A 592 11.24 -29.95 -16.16
CA GLU A 592 10.00 -29.53 -15.50
C GLU A 592 9.46 -28.21 -16.07
N ILE A 593 10.35 -27.23 -16.31
CA ILE A 593 10.01 -25.95 -16.97
C ILE A 593 9.37 -26.23 -18.33
N ARG A 594 10.01 -27.06 -19.17
CA ARG A 594 9.51 -27.42 -20.51
C ARG A 594 8.15 -28.13 -20.47
N LYS A 595 7.88 -28.95 -19.46
CA LYS A 595 6.57 -29.58 -19.25
C LYS A 595 5.49 -28.56 -18.90
N ALA A 596 5.83 -27.52 -18.14
CA ALA A 596 4.90 -26.45 -17.74
C ALA A 596 4.69 -25.38 -18.83
N THR A 597 5.67 -25.14 -19.71
CA THR A 597 5.65 -24.12 -20.78
C THR A 597 4.36 -24.06 -21.63
N PRO A 598 3.71 -25.17 -22.00
CA PRO A 598 2.45 -25.14 -22.74
C PRO A 598 1.27 -24.53 -21.96
N PHE A 599 1.29 -24.59 -20.64
CA PHE A 599 0.19 -24.18 -19.75
C PHE A 599 0.35 -22.78 -19.16
N VAL A 600 1.47 -22.12 -19.44
CA VAL A 600 1.77 -20.76 -18.96
C VAL A 600 1.67 -19.75 -20.09
N GLU A 601 1.54 -18.48 -19.73
CA GLU A 601 1.47 -17.39 -20.69
C GLU A 601 2.78 -16.61 -20.78
N VAL A 602 2.92 -15.86 -21.88
CA VAL A 602 4.01 -14.89 -22.06
C VAL A 602 3.75 -13.70 -21.13
N ASN A 603 4.75 -13.30 -20.37
CA ASN A 603 4.63 -12.17 -19.45
C ASN A 603 4.64 -10.85 -20.23
N ARG A 604 3.65 -9.98 -20.01
CA ARG A 604 3.50 -8.70 -20.72
C ARG A 604 3.26 -7.53 -19.77
N ASP A 605 3.55 -6.31 -20.23
CA ASP A 605 3.37 -5.08 -19.44
C ASP A 605 1.95 -4.92 -18.87
N PHE A 606 0.93 -5.18 -19.69
CA PHE A 606 -0.49 -5.07 -19.30
C PHE A 606 -1.17 -6.42 -19.06
N HIS A 607 -0.37 -7.51 -19.04
CA HIS A 607 -0.77 -8.86 -18.63
C HIS A 607 0.35 -9.52 -17.81
N PRO A 608 0.52 -9.12 -16.54
CA PRO A 608 1.71 -9.43 -15.75
C PRO A 608 1.64 -10.84 -15.12
N TYR A 609 1.68 -11.89 -15.94
CA TYR A 609 1.52 -13.29 -15.51
C TYR A 609 2.49 -13.70 -14.39
N MET A 610 3.77 -13.32 -14.49
CA MET A 610 4.77 -13.69 -13.49
C MET A 610 4.48 -13.07 -12.11
N PHE A 611 4.04 -11.82 -12.06
CA PHE A 611 3.62 -11.15 -10.81
C PHE A 611 2.47 -11.89 -10.11
N ILE A 612 1.50 -12.41 -10.88
CA ILE A 612 0.39 -13.20 -10.33
C ILE A 612 0.93 -14.47 -9.67
N LYS A 613 1.80 -15.19 -10.38
CA LYS A 613 2.39 -16.44 -9.90
C LYS A 613 3.25 -16.23 -8.67
N HIS A 614 4.03 -15.15 -8.66
CA HIS A 614 4.79 -14.74 -7.49
C HIS A 614 3.88 -14.42 -6.30
N THR A 615 2.75 -13.74 -6.53
CA THR A 615 1.77 -13.43 -5.48
C THR A 615 1.08 -14.70 -4.96
N GLN A 616 0.72 -15.64 -5.85
CA GLN A 616 0.12 -16.92 -5.47
C GLN A 616 1.10 -17.78 -4.65
N TYR A 617 2.37 -17.80 -5.04
CA TYR A 617 3.44 -18.43 -4.25
C TYR A 617 3.57 -17.80 -2.87
N TRP A 618 3.59 -16.47 -2.78
CA TRP A 618 3.65 -15.77 -1.50
C TRP A 618 2.45 -16.11 -0.58
N LEU A 619 1.25 -16.28 -1.13
CA LEU A 619 0.06 -16.70 -0.40
C LEU A 619 0.11 -18.16 0.08
N SER A 620 0.78 -19.03 -0.68
CA SER A 620 0.89 -20.47 -0.36
C SER A 620 1.67 -20.70 0.94
N HIS A 621 2.67 -19.85 1.24
CA HIS A 621 3.39 -19.85 2.52
C HIS A 621 2.48 -19.73 3.76
N PHE A 622 1.29 -19.14 3.60
CA PHE A 622 0.34 -18.91 4.68
C PHE A 622 -0.88 -19.83 4.62
N GLY A 623 -0.95 -20.77 3.68
CA GLY A 623 -2.14 -21.59 3.43
C GLY A 623 -3.38 -20.76 3.07
N THR A 624 -3.20 -19.52 2.61
CA THR A 624 -4.30 -18.61 2.30
C THR A 624 -4.85 -18.95 0.92
N ASN A 625 -6.11 -19.38 0.87
CA ASN A 625 -6.75 -19.68 -0.40
C ASN A 625 -7.09 -18.36 -1.14
N TYR A 626 -6.36 -18.09 -2.22
CA TYR A 626 -6.54 -16.91 -3.07
C TYR A 626 -7.99 -16.76 -3.58
N THR A 627 -8.64 -17.87 -3.95
CA THR A 627 -10.02 -17.88 -4.43
C THR A 627 -10.98 -17.38 -3.36
N LEU A 628 -10.80 -17.79 -2.10
CA LEU A 628 -11.66 -17.31 -1.00
C LEU A 628 -11.39 -15.84 -0.66
N LEU A 629 -10.12 -15.42 -0.70
CA LEU A 629 -9.71 -14.02 -0.46
C LEU A 629 -10.40 -13.06 -1.43
N VAL A 630 -10.66 -13.51 -2.66
CA VAL A 630 -11.35 -12.74 -3.70
C VAL A 630 -12.87 -12.93 -3.67
N ALA A 631 -13.34 -14.18 -3.57
CA ALA A 631 -14.75 -14.51 -3.70
C ALA A 631 -15.60 -13.86 -2.60
N ILE A 632 -15.11 -13.80 -1.36
CA ILE A 632 -15.87 -13.22 -0.25
C ILE A 632 -16.12 -11.72 -0.49
N PRO A 633 -15.11 -10.86 -0.69
CA PRO A 633 -15.33 -9.45 -1.01
C PRO A 633 -16.16 -9.23 -2.28
N PHE A 634 -15.98 -10.06 -3.31
CA PHE A 634 -16.75 -9.97 -4.55
C PHE A 634 -18.25 -10.26 -4.33
N VAL A 635 -18.58 -11.30 -3.56
CA VAL A 635 -19.98 -11.60 -3.20
C VAL A 635 -20.58 -10.48 -2.36
N VAL A 636 -19.84 -9.95 -1.38
CA VAL A 636 -20.31 -8.80 -0.58
C VAL A 636 -20.53 -7.59 -1.48
N PHE A 637 -19.64 -7.32 -2.43
CA PHE A 637 -19.79 -6.24 -3.40
C PHE A 637 -21.10 -6.36 -4.19
N LEU A 638 -21.42 -7.56 -4.72
CA LEU A 638 -22.66 -7.81 -5.45
C LEU A 638 -23.90 -7.69 -4.56
N LEU A 639 -23.86 -8.20 -3.33
CA LEU A 639 -24.98 -8.10 -2.39
C LEU A 639 -25.31 -6.65 -2.03
N VAL A 640 -24.29 -5.79 -1.92
CA VAL A 640 -24.49 -4.34 -1.72
C VAL A 640 -25.03 -3.72 -3.00
N LEU A 641 -24.43 -4.00 -4.16
CA LEU A 641 -24.82 -3.44 -5.46
C LEU A 641 -26.34 -3.55 -5.71
N PHE A 642 -26.94 -4.71 -5.45
CA PHE A 642 -28.37 -4.93 -5.72
C PHE A 642 -29.32 -4.34 -4.66
N LYS A 643 -28.83 -3.95 -3.47
CA LYS A 643 -29.66 -3.39 -2.38
C LYS A 643 -29.75 -1.88 -2.37
N LEU A 644 -28.89 -1.18 -3.12
CA LEU A 644 -28.83 0.28 -3.11
C LEU A 644 -29.98 0.92 -3.92
N ASP A 645 -30.41 2.10 -3.47
CA ASP A 645 -31.27 3.00 -4.24
C ASP A 645 -30.54 3.54 -5.48
N THR A 646 -31.28 4.07 -6.45
CA THR A 646 -30.70 4.48 -7.75
C THR A 646 -29.59 5.54 -7.63
N VAL A 647 -29.70 6.48 -6.69
CA VAL A 647 -28.66 7.52 -6.49
C VAL A 647 -27.45 6.90 -5.82
N SER A 648 -27.66 6.14 -4.74
CA SER A 648 -26.58 5.41 -4.05
C SER A 648 -25.87 4.42 -4.96
N LEU A 649 -26.59 3.72 -5.85
CA LEU A 649 -26.01 2.79 -6.80
C LEU A 649 -25.02 3.51 -7.72
N GLY A 650 -25.42 4.67 -8.26
CA GLY A 650 -24.54 5.50 -9.06
C GLY A 650 -23.25 5.84 -8.31
N LEU A 651 -23.37 6.40 -7.09
CA LEU A 651 -22.19 6.76 -6.28
C LEU A 651 -21.31 5.55 -5.95
N TYR A 652 -21.92 4.38 -5.72
CA TYR A 652 -21.19 3.16 -5.45
C TYR A 652 -20.41 2.66 -6.68
N THR A 653 -21.02 2.70 -7.87
CA THR A 653 -20.35 2.35 -9.13
C THR A 653 -19.34 3.40 -9.56
N GLY A 654 -19.64 4.68 -9.36
CA GLY A 654 -18.76 5.82 -9.62
C GLY A 654 -17.52 5.74 -8.75
N GLY A 655 -17.69 5.60 -7.43
CA GLY A 655 -16.59 5.40 -6.48
C GLY A 655 -15.73 4.17 -6.81
N PHE A 656 -16.35 3.04 -7.16
CA PHE A 656 -15.64 1.84 -7.62
C PHE A 656 -14.77 2.14 -8.84
N SER A 657 -15.37 2.79 -9.84
CA SER A 657 -14.71 3.13 -11.11
C SER A 657 -13.59 4.14 -10.92
N ALA A 658 -13.78 5.10 -10.01
CA ALA A 658 -12.79 6.10 -9.69
C ALA A 658 -11.50 5.46 -9.17
N ALA A 659 -11.61 4.61 -8.13
CA ALA A 659 -10.47 3.92 -7.55
C ALA A 659 -9.86 2.89 -8.52
N ALA A 660 -10.69 2.14 -9.23
CA ALA A 660 -10.24 1.10 -10.16
C ALA A 660 -9.45 1.71 -11.35
N LEU A 661 -10.00 2.74 -11.99
CA LEU A 661 -9.34 3.40 -13.12
C LEU A 661 -8.14 4.24 -12.68
N GLU A 662 -8.16 4.83 -11.48
CA GLU A 662 -6.97 5.48 -10.91
C GLU A 662 -5.81 4.49 -10.77
N ILE A 663 -6.06 3.29 -10.22
CA ILE A 663 -5.05 2.23 -10.12
C ILE A 663 -4.58 1.80 -11.51
N CYS A 664 -5.48 1.57 -12.46
CA CYS A 664 -5.12 1.26 -13.84
C CYS A 664 -4.18 2.32 -14.46
N LEU A 665 -4.49 3.61 -14.26
CA LEU A 665 -3.68 4.73 -14.76
C LEU A 665 -2.33 4.85 -14.03
N MET A 666 -2.30 4.62 -12.72
CA MET A 666 -1.05 4.55 -11.95
C MET A 666 -0.15 3.42 -12.44
N LEU A 667 -0.69 2.25 -12.71
CA LEU A 667 0.10 1.14 -13.24
C LEU A 667 0.62 1.40 -14.64
N ALA A 668 -0.21 1.92 -15.53
CA ALA A 668 0.25 2.34 -16.84
C ALA A 668 1.38 3.38 -16.71
N TYR A 669 1.25 4.35 -15.81
CA TYR A 669 2.33 5.29 -15.52
C TYR A 669 3.60 4.59 -15.02
N GLN A 670 3.49 3.61 -14.12
CA GLN A 670 4.62 2.84 -13.58
C GLN A 670 5.37 2.07 -14.68
N VAL A 671 4.63 1.49 -15.62
CA VAL A 671 5.19 0.76 -16.77
C VAL A 671 6.04 1.67 -17.66
N PHE A 672 5.59 2.91 -17.90
CA PHE A 672 6.28 3.87 -18.78
C PHE A 672 7.39 4.67 -18.10
N PHE A 673 7.21 5.09 -16.83
CA PHE A 673 8.10 6.03 -16.15
C PHE A 673 8.89 5.41 -14.99
N GLY A 674 8.59 4.17 -14.60
CA GLY A 674 9.23 3.50 -13.48
C GLY A 674 8.61 3.85 -12.15
N SER A 675 9.37 4.43 -11.22
CA SER A 675 8.93 4.50 -9.82
C SER A 675 7.66 5.33 -9.61
N LEU A 676 6.65 4.70 -8.99
CA LEU A 676 5.44 5.38 -8.52
C LEU A 676 5.62 6.14 -7.21
N TYR A 677 6.65 5.86 -6.43
CA TYR A 677 6.70 6.25 -5.01
C TYR A 677 6.54 7.76 -4.78
N LEU A 678 7.16 8.60 -5.63
CA LEU A 678 6.96 10.04 -5.61
C LEU A 678 5.68 10.47 -6.35
N ALA A 679 5.36 9.80 -7.46
CA ALA A 679 4.22 10.13 -8.31
C ALA A 679 2.87 9.87 -7.62
N THR A 680 2.75 8.88 -6.74
CA THR A 680 1.50 8.52 -6.04
C THR A 680 0.85 9.70 -5.33
N ALA A 681 1.64 10.50 -4.61
CA ALA A 681 1.12 11.67 -3.90
C ALA A 681 0.64 12.78 -4.87
N LEU A 682 1.27 12.88 -6.05
CA LEU A 682 0.85 13.80 -7.10
C LEU A 682 -0.40 13.29 -7.84
N PHE A 683 -0.52 11.99 -8.07
CA PHE A 683 -1.74 11.34 -8.58
C PHE A 683 -2.93 11.66 -7.68
N PHE A 684 -2.81 11.41 -6.36
CA PHE A 684 -3.85 11.77 -5.40
C PHE A 684 -4.14 13.27 -5.38
N ALA A 685 -3.12 14.12 -5.46
CA ALA A 685 -3.33 15.56 -5.49
C ALA A 685 -4.15 16.00 -6.73
N VAL A 686 -3.75 15.54 -7.92
CA VAL A 686 -4.45 15.85 -9.18
C VAL A 686 -5.87 15.29 -9.18
N PHE A 687 -6.05 14.06 -8.70
CA PHE A 687 -7.35 13.43 -8.54
C PHE A 687 -8.26 14.28 -7.61
N MET A 688 -7.77 14.67 -6.44
CA MET A 688 -8.50 15.53 -5.51
C MET A 688 -8.81 16.93 -6.10
N GLY A 689 -7.89 17.47 -6.90
CA GLY A 689 -8.14 18.70 -7.66
C GLY A 689 -9.28 18.55 -8.68
N GLY A 690 -9.35 17.41 -9.37
CA GLY A 690 -10.45 17.08 -10.27
C GLY A 690 -11.78 16.97 -9.53
N LEU A 691 -11.84 16.24 -8.42
CA LEU A 691 -13.03 16.14 -7.56
C LEU A 691 -13.53 17.52 -7.11
N ALA A 692 -12.61 18.38 -6.67
CA ALA A 692 -12.92 19.74 -6.26
C ALA A 692 -13.52 20.57 -7.39
N LEU A 693 -12.90 20.56 -8.58
CA LEU A 693 -13.38 21.30 -9.75
C LEU A 693 -14.75 20.79 -10.19
N GLY A 694 -14.94 19.47 -10.27
CA GLY A 694 -16.20 18.84 -10.64
C GLY A 694 -17.34 19.21 -9.69
N SER A 695 -17.07 19.25 -8.37
CA SER A 695 -18.08 19.55 -7.37
C SER A 695 -18.39 21.05 -7.19
N LEU A 696 -17.49 21.94 -7.64
CA LEU A 696 -17.69 23.39 -7.61
C LEU A 696 -18.53 23.94 -8.78
N LEU A 697 -18.59 23.23 -9.91
CA LEU A 697 -19.30 23.72 -11.09
C LEU A 697 -20.82 23.72 -10.89
N ARG A 698 -21.33 24.88 -10.44
CA ARG A 698 -22.78 25.19 -10.36
C ARG A 698 -23.43 25.56 -11.70
N ARG A 699 -22.63 25.80 -12.75
CA ARG A 699 -22.99 26.62 -13.92
C ARG A 699 -23.01 25.90 -15.26
N ILE A 700 -22.79 24.58 -15.33
CA ILE A 700 -23.19 23.89 -16.55
C ILE A 700 -24.71 23.94 -16.55
N PRO A 701 -25.37 24.64 -17.50
CA PRO A 701 -26.82 24.58 -17.60
C PRO A 701 -27.14 23.11 -17.74
N VAL A 702 -27.89 22.57 -16.79
CA VAL A 702 -28.27 21.16 -16.84
C VAL A 702 -29.16 21.04 -18.08
N LEU A 703 -28.57 20.63 -19.21
CA LEU A 703 -29.24 20.51 -20.50
C LEU A 703 -30.44 19.54 -20.43
N PHE A 704 -30.50 18.75 -19.37
CA PHE A 704 -31.52 17.75 -19.09
C PHE A 704 -32.00 17.82 -17.62
N PRO A 705 -33.11 17.16 -17.24
CA PRO A 705 -33.50 16.97 -15.84
C PRO A 705 -32.36 16.34 -15.00
N LYS A 706 -32.29 16.68 -13.70
CA LYS A 706 -31.19 16.27 -12.78
C LYS A 706 -30.85 14.77 -12.87
N MET A 707 -31.86 13.90 -12.90
CA MET A 707 -31.68 12.44 -13.02
C MET A 707 -31.21 11.98 -14.42
N LYS A 708 -31.60 12.65 -15.51
CA LYS A 708 -31.08 12.34 -16.85
C LYS A 708 -29.62 12.71 -16.98
N SER A 709 -29.22 13.86 -16.41
CA SER A 709 -27.81 14.26 -16.36
C SER A 709 -26.97 13.32 -15.51
N TYR A 710 -27.54 12.82 -14.41
CA TYR A 710 -26.90 11.79 -13.60
C TYR A 710 -26.68 10.48 -14.39
N ALA A 711 -27.71 10.02 -15.12
CA ALA A 711 -27.60 8.85 -15.99
C ALA A 711 -26.57 9.04 -17.12
N LEU A 712 -26.59 10.20 -17.79
CA LEU A 712 -25.63 10.52 -18.86
C LEU A 712 -24.19 10.52 -18.35
N LEU A 713 -23.96 11.04 -17.16
CA LEU A 713 -22.62 11.06 -16.54
C LEU A 713 -22.09 9.66 -16.29
N GLN A 714 -22.93 8.72 -15.82
CA GLN A 714 -22.54 7.31 -15.67
C GLN A 714 -22.11 6.70 -17.02
N ILE A 715 -22.88 6.98 -18.10
CA ILE A 715 -22.50 6.52 -19.44
C ILE A 715 -21.19 7.16 -19.91
N LEU A 716 -20.94 8.44 -19.60
CA LEU A 716 -19.67 9.09 -19.93
C LEU A 716 -18.47 8.47 -19.18
N ILE A 717 -18.64 8.12 -17.89
CA ILE A 717 -17.62 7.38 -17.13
C ILE A 717 -17.37 6.01 -17.77
N ALA A 718 -18.43 5.31 -18.22
CA ALA A 718 -18.29 4.04 -18.93
C ALA A 718 -17.48 4.18 -20.24
N VAL A 719 -17.81 5.19 -21.05
CA VAL A 719 -17.09 5.48 -22.29
C VAL A 719 -15.63 5.83 -21.99
N PHE A 720 -15.38 6.65 -20.97
CA PHE A 720 -14.02 6.97 -20.55
C PHE A 720 -13.23 5.71 -20.17
N ALA A 721 -13.81 4.80 -19.37
CA ALA A 721 -13.18 3.53 -19.00
C ALA A 721 -12.79 2.72 -20.25
N LEU A 722 -13.69 2.60 -21.23
CA LEU A 722 -13.47 1.86 -22.48
C LEU A 722 -12.43 2.52 -23.40
N LEU A 723 -12.22 3.83 -23.30
CA LEU A 723 -11.22 4.56 -24.07
C LEU A 723 -9.80 4.41 -23.50
N ILE A 724 -9.63 4.15 -22.20
CA ILE A 724 -8.30 4.08 -21.57
C ILE A 724 -7.36 3.09 -22.28
N PRO A 725 -7.75 1.82 -22.55
CA PRO A 725 -6.85 0.88 -23.21
C PRO A 725 -6.45 1.33 -24.62
N LEU A 726 -7.36 1.96 -25.37
CA LEU A 726 -7.08 2.52 -26.69
C LEU A 726 -6.07 3.67 -26.60
N LEU A 727 -6.23 4.56 -25.62
CA LEU A 727 -5.31 5.67 -25.39
C LEU A 727 -3.91 5.17 -25.02
N ILE A 728 -3.82 4.13 -24.19
CA ILE A 728 -2.54 3.53 -23.80
C ILE A 728 -1.86 2.83 -24.98
N ALA A 729 -2.61 2.10 -25.81
CA ALA A 729 -2.07 1.50 -27.04
C ALA A 729 -1.56 2.56 -28.02
N LEU A 730 -2.24 3.71 -28.12
CA LEU A 730 -1.78 4.84 -28.94
C LEU A 730 -0.49 5.47 -28.38
N ILE A 731 -0.36 5.58 -27.06
CA ILE A 731 0.88 6.06 -26.42
C ILE A 731 2.05 5.14 -26.77
N GLU A 732 1.83 3.82 -26.78
CA GLU A 732 2.87 2.86 -27.13
C GLU A 732 3.40 3.06 -28.56
N SER A 733 2.53 3.45 -29.50
CA SER A 733 2.90 3.61 -30.92
C SER A 733 3.53 4.96 -31.28
N VAL A 734 3.15 6.05 -30.58
CA VAL A 734 3.65 7.41 -30.86
C VAL A 734 5.08 7.65 -30.31
N GLY A 735 5.60 6.70 -29.54
CA GLY A 735 6.96 6.72 -29.02
C GLY A 735 7.04 7.26 -27.59
N ARG A 736 7.96 6.66 -26.81
CA ARG A 736 8.22 7.04 -25.43
C ARG A 736 9.00 8.34 -25.41
N GLN A 737 8.43 9.43 -24.89
CA GLN A 737 9.08 10.37 -23.96
C GLN A 737 8.38 11.74 -23.91
N GLY A 738 8.43 12.35 -22.72
CA GLY A 738 8.23 13.79 -22.55
C GLY A 738 7.42 14.17 -21.33
N MET A 739 7.64 15.39 -20.85
CA MET A 739 6.76 16.06 -19.88
C MET A 739 5.30 16.05 -20.36
N LEU A 740 5.07 16.12 -21.69
CA LEU A 740 3.75 16.05 -22.30
C LEU A 740 3.03 14.72 -22.01
N LEU A 741 3.73 13.59 -22.04
CA LEU A 741 3.10 12.30 -21.74
C LEU A 741 2.74 12.18 -20.26
N GLN A 742 3.59 12.70 -19.36
CA GLN A 742 3.25 12.77 -17.93
C GLN A 742 2.03 13.67 -17.69
N LEU A 743 2.00 14.85 -18.32
CA LEU A 743 0.86 15.76 -18.26
C LEU A 743 -0.41 15.13 -18.84
N PHE A 744 -0.28 14.29 -19.87
CA PHE A 744 -1.41 13.55 -20.43
C PHE A 744 -2.01 12.56 -19.41
N PHE A 745 -1.18 11.76 -18.73
CA PHE A 745 -1.66 10.87 -17.65
C PHE A 745 -2.36 11.66 -16.53
N PHE A 746 -1.76 12.76 -16.07
CA PHE A 746 -2.40 13.62 -15.08
C PHE A 746 -3.70 14.26 -15.59
N GLY A 747 -3.77 14.59 -16.88
CA GLY A 747 -4.99 15.07 -17.54
C GLY A 747 -6.11 14.03 -17.52
N LEU A 748 -5.80 12.75 -17.77
CA LEU A 748 -6.78 11.65 -17.69
C LEU A 748 -7.31 11.47 -16.26
N VAL A 749 -6.43 11.51 -15.27
CA VAL A 749 -6.81 11.43 -13.84
C VAL A 749 -7.69 12.61 -13.45
N LEU A 750 -7.32 13.83 -13.87
CA LEU A 750 -8.09 15.04 -13.61
C LEU A 750 -9.50 14.95 -14.23
N LEU A 751 -9.60 14.46 -15.46
CA LEU A 751 -10.87 14.32 -16.18
C LEU A 751 -11.80 13.27 -15.52
N LEU A 752 -11.24 12.11 -15.17
CA LEU A 752 -11.97 11.08 -14.42
C LEU A 752 -12.51 11.67 -13.12
N ALA A 753 -11.64 12.26 -12.31
CA ALA A 753 -12.01 12.82 -11.02
C ALA A 753 -12.98 13.99 -11.14
N PHE A 754 -12.87 14.81 -12.19
CA PHE A 754 -13.86 15.84 -12.48
C PHE A 754 -15.27 15.25 -12.66
N GLY A 755 -15.39 14.16 -13.42
CA GLY A 755 -16.66 13.45 -13.61
C GLY A 755 -17.24 12.95 -12.27
N ILE A 756 -16.42 12.31 -11.44
CA ILE A 756 -16.83 11.80 -10.12
C ILE A 756 -17.20 12.94 -9.16
N GLY A 757 -16.46 14.05 -9.16
CA GLY A 757 -16.77 15.22 -8.34
C GLY A 757 -18.12 15.86 -8.71
N TYR A 758 -18.42 15.89 -10.02
CA TYR A 758 -19.70 16.37 -10.53
C TYR A 758 -20.84 15.38 -10.21
N GLU A 759 -20.57 14.07 -10.26
CA GLU A 759 -21.50 13.02 -9.83
C GLU A 759 -21.92 13.19 -8.38
N PHE A 760 -20.96 13.41 -7.48
CA PHE A 760 -21.21 13.67 -6.06
C PHE A 760 -22.08 14.92 -5.85
N PHE A 761 -21.82 15.99 -6.62
CA PHE A 761 -22.64 17.19 -6.60
C PHE A 761 -24.09 16.91 -7.02
N LEU A 762 -24.31 16.22 -8.15
CA LEU A 762 -25.65 15.86 -8.61
C LEU A 762 -26.38 14.97 -7.59
N ALA A 763 -25.71 13.96 -7.05
CA ALA A 763 -26.27 13.07 -6.02
C ALA A 763 -26.68 13.85 -4.76
N SER A 764 -25.96 14.91 -4.40
CA SER A 764 -26.32 15.77 -3.26
C SER A 764 -27.60 16.58 -3.51
N LEU A 765 -27.93 16.88 -4.77
CA LEU A 765 -29.12 17.64 -5.16
C LEU A 765 -30.36 16.77 -5.39
N LEU A 766 -30.17 15.47 -5.58
CA LEU A 766 -31.21 14.50 -5.87
C LEU A 766 -31.83 13.86 -4.62
N ARG A 767 -31.14 13.95 -3.47
CA ARG A 767 -31.59 13.33 -2.22
C ARG A 767 -32.39 14.31 -1.37
N GLU A 768 -33.64 13.94 -1.06
CA GLU A 768 -34.56 14.72 -0.22
C GLU A 768 -34.47 14.27 1.25
N SER A 769 -33.32 14.47 1.89
CA SER A 769 -33.14 14.19 3.31
C SER A 769 -32.37 15.31 4.03
N SER A 770 -32.21 15.18 5.35
CA SER A 770 -31.49 16.20 6.14
C SER A 770 -30.04 16.38 5.64
N PHE A 771 -29.44 17.56 5.84
CA PHE A 771 -28.08 17.81 5.36
C PHE A 771 -27.04 16.82 5.92
N ALA A 772 -27.21 16.40 7.19
CA ALA A 772 -26.34 15.40 7.81
C ALA A 772 -26.52 14.02 7.17
N GLU A 773 -27.77 13.61 6.91
CA GLU A 773 -28.08 12.33 6.30
C GLU A 773 -27.61 12.25 4.85
N THR A 774 -27.88 13.28 4.03
CA THR A 774 -27.39 13.37 2.66
C THR A 774 -25.87 13.33 2.60
N SER A 775 -25.18 14.11 3.44
CA SER A 775 -23.71 14.13 3.45
C SER A 775 -23.12 12.81 3.95
N GLY A 776 -23.72 12.18 4.95
CA GLY A 776 -23.24 10.91 5.52
C GLY A 776 -23.42 9.75 4.56
N ILE A 777 -24.62 9.60 3.96
CA ILE A 777 -24.91 8.51 3.03
C ILE A 777 -24.08 8.66 1.76
N ASN A 778 -24.11 9.81 1.09
CA ASN A 778 -23.43 9.99 -0.19
C ASN A 778 -21.92 9.72 -0.07
N TYR A 779 -21.27 10.29 0.95
CA TYR A 779 -19.83 10.09 1.16
C TYR A 779 -19.50 8.66 1.60
N SER A 780 -20.32 8.03 2.45
CA SER A 780 -20.10 6.63 2.85
C SER A 780 -20.24 5.66 1.67
N THR A 781 -21.20 5.90 0.77
CA THR A 781 -21.47 5.02 -0.37
C THR A 781 -20.40 5.15 -1.45
N ASP A 782 -19.97 6.38 -1.74
CA ASP A 782 -18.84 6.68 -2.63
C ASP A 782 -17.56 5.96 -2.16
N LEU A 783 -17.18 6.17 -0.89
CA LEU A 783 -16.00 5.53 -0.30
C LEU A 783 -16.12 4.00 -0.21
N LEU A 784 -17.32 3.46 0.03
CA LEU A 784 -17.55 2.01 0.03
C LEU A 784 -17.33 1.43 -1.38
N GLY A 785 -17.81 2.12 -2.42
CA GLY A 785 -17.54 1.78 -3.81
C GLY A 785 -16.05 1.80 -4.11
N SER A 786 -15.37 2.90 -3.78
CA SER A 786 -13.92 3.06 -3.97
C SER A 786 -13.11 2.03 -3.21
N ALA A 787 -13.54 1.60 -2.02
CA ALA A 787 -12.83 0.57 -1.27
C ALA A 787 -12.85 -0.80 -1.97
N PHE A 788 -13.99 -1.19 -2.54
CA PHE A 788 -14.08 -2.40 -3.36
C PHE A 788 -13.35 -2.22 -4.69
N GLY A 789 -13.41 -1.04 -5.29
CA GLY A 789 -12.66 -0.69 -6.49
C GLY A 789 -11.16 -0.86 -6.28
N ALA A 790 -10.62 -0.33 -5.18
CA ALA A 790 -9.20 -0.46 -4.85
C ALA A 790 -8.78 -1.91 -4.59
N PHE A 791 -9.56 -2.64 -3.78
CA PHE A 791 -9.25 -4.03 -3.40
C PHE A 791 -9.39 -5.00 -4.57
N LEU A 792 -10.56 -5.05 -5.22
CA LEU A 792 -10.83 -6.01 -6.30
C LEU A 792 -9.97 -5.72 -7.53
N THR A 793 -9.65 -4.46 -7.82
CA THR A 793 -8.81 -4.12 -8.98
C THR A 793 -7.36 -4.54 -8.76
N SER A 794 -6.79 -4.27 -7.58
CA SER A 794 -5.40 -4.61 -7.26
C SER A 794 -5.16 -6.12 -7.15
N ILE A 795 -6.17 -6.87 -6.69
CA ILE A 795 -6.03 -8.30 -6.38
C ILE A 795 -6.58 -9.17 -7.49
N LEU A 796 -7.79 -8.88 -7.99
CA LEU A 796 -8.47 -9.73 -8.96
C LEU A 796 -8.35 -9.19 -10.38
N LEU A 797 -8.85 -7.99 -10.65
CA LEU A 797 -9.13 -7.57 -12.03
C LEU A 797 -7.85 -7.39 -12.84
N LEU A 798 -6.89 -6.59 -12.34
CA LEU A 798 -5.66 -6.34 -13.09
C LEU A 798 -4.75 -7.56 -13.16
N PRO A 799 -4.46 -8.28 -12.05
CA PRO A 799 -3.60 -9.43 -12.14
C PRO A 799 -4.25 -10.51 -13.02
N ALA A 800 -5.51 -10.90 -12.77
CA ALA A 800 -6.09 -12.06 -13.45
C ALA A 800 -6.61 -11.79 -14.88
N LEU A 801 -7.03 -10.56 -15.19
CA LEU A 801 -7.69 -10.24 -16.46
C LEU A 801 -6.90 -9.23 -17.32
N GLY A 802 -5.86 -8.63 -16.76
CA GLY A 802 -5.13 -7.54 -17.40
C GLY A 802 -5.92 -6.22 -17.46
N LEU A 803 -5.26 -5.20 -18.00
CA LEU A 803 -5.80 -3.84 -18.07
C LEU A 803 -7.08 -3.74 -18.94
N PHE A 804 -7.08 -4.39 -20.11
CA PHE A 804 -8.16 -4.24 -21.10
C PHE A 804 -9.49 -4.77 -20.57
N ALA A 805 -9.52 -6.01 -20.08
CA ALA A 805 -10.73 -6.62 -19.56
C ALA A 805 -11.22 -5.93 -18.27
N THR A 806 -10.30 -5.43 -17.44
CA THR A 806 -10.63 -4.60 -16.26
C THR A 806 -11.44 -3.37 -16.66
N CYS A 807 -10.98 -2.62 -17.67
CA CYS A 807 -11.68 -1.45 -18.19
C CYS A 807 -13.06 -1.77 -18.77
N ILE A 808 -13.22 -2.93 -19.42
CA ILE A 808 -14.53 -3.40 -19.91
C ILE A 808 -15.49 -3.65 -18.75
N ILE A 809 -15.05 -4.36 -17.70
CA ILE A 809 -15.89 -4.66 -16.53
C ILE A 809 -16.35 -3.35 -15.86
N ILE A 810 -15.44 -2.39 -15.70
CA ILE A 810 -15.76 -1.06 -15.16
C ILE A 810 -16.78 -0.34 -16.05
N GLY A 811 -16.58 -0.38 -17.38
CA GLY A 811 -17.51 0.20 -18.35
C GLY A 811 -18.93 -0.39 -18.21
N LEU A 812 -19.05 -1.72 -18.16
CA LEU A 812 -20.32 -2.42 -18.01
C LEU A 812 -21.03 -2.08 -16.69
N LEU A 813 -20.27 -1.94 -15.59
CA LEU A 813 -20.81 -1.57 -14.29
C LEU A 813 -21.49 -0.19 -14.33
N ASN A 814 -20.85 0.80 -14.96
CA ASN A 814 -21.41 2.15 -15.09
C ASN A 814 -22.56 2.22 -16.11
N ILE A 815 -22.54 1.39 -17.16
CA ILE A 815 -23.69 1.26 -18.07
C ILE A 815 -24.90 0.74 -17.30
N PHE A 816 -24.72 -0.25 -16.42
CA PHE A 816 -25.80 -0.79 -15.59
C PHE A 816 -26.40 0.27 -14.65
N SER A 817 -25.57 1.02 -13.92
CA SER A 817 -26.06 2.08 -13.03
C SER A 817 -26.70 3.24 -13.80
N GLY A 818 -26.12 3.63 -14.94
CA GLY A 818 -26.66 4.65 -15.83
C GLY A 818 -28.01 4.26 -16.43
N ALA A 819 -28.17 3.01 -16.86
CA ALA A 819 -29.45 2.49 -17.35
C ALA A 819 -30.53 2.56 -16.27
N ARG A 820 -30.23 2.11 -15.04
CA ARG A 820 -31.17 2.17 -13.91
C ARG A 820 -31.55 3.62 -13.56
N ALA A 821 -30.58 4.54 -13.59
CA ALA A 821 -30.84 5.97 -13.41
C ALA A 821 -31.74 6.55 -14.51
N PHE A 822 -31.57 6.12 -15.76
CA PHE A 822 -32.42 6.54 -16.87
C PHE A 822 -33.86 6.00 -16.76
N TYR A 823 -34.05 4.74 -16.35
CA TYR A 823 -35.37 4.16 -16.12
C TYR A 823 -36.14 4.86 -14.99
N ALA A 824 -35.43 5.27 -13.93
CA ALA A 824 -36.02 6.03 -12.82
C ALA A 824 -36.50 7.44 -13.21
N VAL A 825 -36.23 7.92 -14.42
CA VAL A 825 -36.79 9.18 -14.96
C VAL A 825 -38.16 8.98 -15.61
N ARG A 826 -38.46 7.74 -16.04
CA ARG A 826 -39.69 7.43 -16.81
C ARG A 826 -40.88 7.03 -15.93
N GLY A 827 -40.62 6.58 -14.70
CA GLY A 827 -41.63 6.32 -13.68
C GLY A 827 -41.59 7.42 -12.64
#